data_AF-A9NV15-F1
#
_entry.id   AF-A9NV15-F1
#
_cell.length_a   1.000
_cell.length_b   1.000
_cell.length_c   1.000
_cell.angle_alpha   90.00
_cell.angle_beta   90.00
_cell.angle_gamma   90.00
#
_symmetry.space_group_name_H-M   'P 1'
#
loop_
_entity.id
_entity.type
_entity.pdbx_description
1 polymer ?
#
loop_
_entity_poly.entity_id
_entity_poly.type
_entity_poly.pdbx_seq_one_letter_code
_entity_poly.pdbx_strand_id
1 'polypeptide(L)'
;MGKGGVDIEVGSDGVALITITNPPVNSLSVDVLLGLKEKYDEALQRDDVKAIVITGSGGKFCGGFDIGTLGGLQHGAVKIGGEQFELTDVSVKIITELFEGAKKPSVAAIDGLALGGGLEIAMACHGRIAAPQAQLGLPELQLGVIPGFGGTQRLPRLVGLSKALEMILLSKPIKSEEASELGLVDAVVPPLELLNSARRWALDIAEFRRPWIRSLYRTDKLEPLGEAREILKFARIQAQKRAANLKHPLVCLDVIEEGIVSGPMAGLVKEVSSFQQLLHSDNAKALIHVFFSQRLTSKVPGVTDVGLKPRRVRKVAVLGGGLMGSGIATALILSGYPVILKEVNDRFLQAGLERIKANLQSRVNKGKMSQEKFEKIFSLVHGTVDYENFRNVDIVIEAVIENVALKQQIFSDLEKFCPPHCVLATNTSTIDLSLIGQKTNSQDRIVGAHFFSPAHIMPLLEIVRTEKTSPQVIVDLMDVGKKIKKTPIVVGNCTGFAVNRMFFPYTQSALFLTDLGLDVYRIDIVITSFGMPMGPFRLADLVGFEVAVATGMQYLENFPERVYKSLLIPIMLEDKRAGEKTRKGFYLYDDRRKARPDPEIKKYIEKSRSMAGLIADGKPLSLMDKDIVEMVFFPVVNEACRVLGEGITVQASDLDIASVMGMGFPPYRGGVMFWADSLGSNYIYSKLKIWAESYGDFFKPCPFLEERAATGSKLSAPVKSIKSRL
;
A
#
# COMPACT_ATOMS: atom_id res chain seq x y z
N MET A 1 -14.68 18.33 -12.98
CA MET A 1 -14.21 17.32 -13.94
C MET A 1 -15.36 17.05 -14.88
N GLY A 2 -15.14 17.03 -16.20
CA GLY A 2 -16.20 16.72 -17.16
C GLY A 2 -16.79 15.33 -16.86
N LYS A 3 -18.07 15.13 -17.18
CA LYS A 3 -18.68 13.80 -17.12
C LYS A 3 -17.89 12.86 -18.04
N GLY A 4 -17.66 11.62 -17.60
CA GLY A 4 -17.10 10.59 -18.48
C GLY A 4 -18.03 10.39 -19.68
N GLY A 5 -17.47 10.31 -20.88
CA GLY A 5 -18.20 10.20 -22.13
C GLY A 5 -17.89 8.89 -22.87
N VAL A 6 -18.84 8.49 -23.72
CA VAL A 6 -18.68 7.37 -24.66
C VAL A 6 -19.17 7.85 -26.01
N ASP A 7 -18.27 7.82 -26.99
CA ASP A 7 -18.53 8.29 -28.35
C ASP A 7 -18.56 7.11 -29.32
N ILE A 8 -19.28 7.26 -30.43
CA ILE A 8 -19.34 6.28 -31.53
C ILE A 8 -18.99 6.97 -32.85
N GLU A 9 -18.13 6.34 -33.63
CA GLU A 9 -17.79 6.74 -35.01
C GLU A 9 -17.93 5.52 -35.94
N VAL A 10 -18.73 5.64 -37.00
CA VAL A 10 -18.85 4.58 -38.01
C VAL A 10 -17.94 4.91 -39.19
N GLY A 11 -16.95 4.04 -39.44
CA GLY A 11 -16.06 4.24 -40.58
C GLY A 11 -16.66 3.71 -41.88
N SER A 12 -16.05 4.11 -43.00
CA SER A 12 -16.46 3.69 -44.35
C SER A 12 -16.36 2.17 -44.60
N ASP A 13 -15.62 1.46 -43.76
CA ASP A 13 -15.49 0.00 -43.75
C ASP A 13 -16.71 -0.71 -43.10
N GLY A 14 -17.63 0.06 -42.51
CA GLY A 14 -18.79 -0.45 -41.77
C GLY A 14 -18.46 -0.89 -40.35
N VAL A 15 -17.31 -0.46 -39.79
CA VAL A 15 -16.96 -0.74 -38.39
C VAL A 15 -17.31 0.46 -37.51
N ALA A 16 -18.11 0.22 -36.47
CA ALA A 16 -18.40 1.19 -35.43
C ALA A 16 -17.29 1.18 -34.36
N LEU A 17 -16.59 2.30 -34.20
CA LEU A 17 -15.60 2.53 -33.15
C LEU A 17 -16.26 3.21 -31.95
N ILE A 18 -16.41 2.47 -30.85
CA ILE A 18 -16.89 2.98 -29.57
C ILE A 18 -15.70 3.34 -28.69
N THR A 19 -15.58 4.61 -28.30
CA THR A 19 -14.43 5.13 -27.55
C THR A 19 -14.84 5.59 -26.16
N ILE A 20 -14.21 5.03 -25.14
CA ILE A 20 -14.37 5.44 -23.74
C ILE A 20 -13.45 6.64 -23.47
N THR A 21 -14.02 7.73 -22.95
CA THR A 21 -13.27 8.92 -22.54
C THR A 21 -13.64 9.34 -21.13
N ASN A 22 -12.82 8.95 -20.16
CA ASN A 22 -12.99 9.36 -18.76
C ASN A 22 -11.61 9.54 -18.07
N PRO A 23 -10.91 10.66 -18.30
CA PRO A 23 -9.56 10.86 -17.78
C PRO A 23 -9.53 10.80 -16.24
N PRO A 24 -8.42 10.32 -15.64
CA PRO A 24 -7.11 10.08 -16.27
C PRO A 24 -6.89 8.66 -16.80
N VAL A 25 -7.79 7.71 -16.48
CA VAL A 25 -7.59 6.27 -16.73
C VAL A 25 -8.79 5.57 -17.37
N ASN A 26 -9.76 6.31 -17.87
CA ASN A 26 -10.99 5.78 -18.48
C ASN A 26 -11.74 4.85 -17.51
N SER A 27 -11.90 5.28 -16.25
CA SER A 27 -12.62 4.48 -15.26
C SER A 27 -14.09 4.31 -15.63
N LEU A 28 -14.66 3.14 -15.33
CA LEU A 28 -16.08 2.84 -15.54
C LEU A 28 -16.89 3.46 -14.42
N SER A 29 -17.18 4.76 -14.55
CA SER A 29 -18.25 5.40 -13.80
C SER A 29 -19.60 4.90 -14.31
N VAL A 30 -20.67 5.18 -13.57
CA VAL A 30 -22.00 4.74 -14.02
C VAL A 30 -22.40 5.40 -15.34
N ASP A 31 -22.09 6.68 -15.53
CA ASP A 31 -22.33 7.40 -16.79
C ASP A 31 -21.62 6.72 -17.98
N VAL A 32 -20.38 6.24 -17.79
CA VAL A 32 -19.63 5.51 -18.82
C VAL A 32 -20.28 4.16 -19.13
N LEU A 33 -20.75 3.43 -18.12
CA LEU A 33 -21.42 2.14 -18.34
C LEU A 33 -22.74 2.30 -19.10
N LEU A 34 -23.53 3.33 -18.76
CA LEU A 34 -24.76 3.64 -19.46
C LEU A 34 -24.49 4.14 -20.89
N GLY A 35 -23.48 4.99 -21.08
CA GLY A 35 -23.04 5.43 -22.41
C GLY A 35 -22.55 4.26 -23.28
N LEU A 36 -21.81 3.31 -22.70
CA LEU A 36 -21.40 2.08 -23.39
C LEU A 36 -22.61 1.25 -23.81
N LYS A 37 -23.60 1.06 -22.92
CA LYS A 37 -24.85 0.38 -23.26
C LYS A 37 -25.55 1.08 -24.43
N GLU A 38 -25.77 2.39 -24.33
CA GLU A 38 -26.46 3.20 -25.35
C GLU A 38 -25.76 3.11 -26.71
N LYS A 39 -24.44 3.33 -26.76
CA LYS A 39 -23.67 3.33 -28.02
C LYS A 39 -23.53 1.93 -28.62
N TYR A 40 -23.50 0.90 -27.79
CA TYR A 40 -23.51 -0.47 -28.28
C TYR A 40 -24.90 -0.83 -28.86
N ASP A 41 -25.99 -0.50 -28.17
CA ASP A 41 -27.36 -0.65 -28.66
C ASP A 41 -27.55 0.11 -30.01
N GLU A 42 -27.06 1.35 -30.10
CA GLU A 42 -27.07 2.16 -31.32
C GLU A 42 -26.35 1.44 -32.48
N ALA A 43 -25.14 0.93 -32.24
CA ALA A 43 -24.36 0.20 -33.24
C ALA A 43 -25.06 -1.08 -33.73
N LEU A 44 -25.79 -1.78 -32.85
CA LEU A 44 -26.55 -2.98 -33.22
C LEU A 44 -27.75 -2.67 -34.12
N GLN A 45 -28.43 -1.54 -33.91
CA GLN A 45 -29.62 -1.14 -34.68
C GLN A 45 -29.31 -0.55 -36.05
N ARG A 46 -28.08 -0.10 -36.28
CA ARG A 46 -27.64 0.55 -37.53
C ARG A 46 -27.33 -0.42 -38.66
N ASP A 47 -27.98 -0.32 -39.81
CA ASP A 47 -27.73 -1.22 -40.95
C ASP A 47 -26.36 -1.02 -41.63
N ASP A 48 -25.77 0.18 -41.50
CA ASP A 48 -24.45 0.51 -42.04
C ASP A 48 -23.29 -0.07 -41.20
N VAL A 49 -23.58 -0.59 -40.00
CA VAL A 49 -22.60 -1.20 -39.11
C VAL A 49 -22.58 -2.71 -39.26
N LYS A 50 -21.42 -3.27 -39.63
CA LYS A 50 -21.14 -4.71 -39.76
C LYS A 50 -20.47 -5.30 -38.52
N ALA A 51 -19.62 -4.53 -37.85
CA ALA A 51 -18.85 -4.97 -36.68
C ALA A 51 -18.52 -3.78 -35.75
N ILE A 52 -18.08 -4.08 -34.53
CA ILE A 52 -17.84 -3.10 -33.48
C ILE A 52 -16.38 -3.20 -32.99
N VAL A 53 -15.74 -2.07 -32.71
CA VAL A 53 -14.48 -2.00 -31.97
C VAL A 53 -14.69 -1.14 -30.73
N ILE A 54 -14.28 -1.64 -29.55
CA ILE A 54 -14.27 -0.86 -28.31
C ILE A 54 -12.82 -0.46 -28.02
N THR A 55 -12.59 0.81 -27.68
CA THR A 55 -11.28 1.31 -27.25
C THR A 55 -11.40 2.40 -26.18
N GLY A 56 -10.28 2.89 -25.65
CA GLY A 56 -10.22 4.02 -24.73
C GLY A 56 -9.29 5.12 -25.23
N SER A 57 -9.59 6.38 -24.89
CA SER A 57 -8.79 7.53 -25.29
C SER A 57 -7.56 7.75 -24.40
N GLY A 58 -6.59 8.53 -24.87
CA GLY A 58 -5.43 8.95 -24.04
C GLY A 58 -4.44 7.84 -23.70
N GLY A 59 -4.29 6.85 -24.60
CA GLY A 59 -3.31 5.77 -24.50
C GLY A 59 -3.61 4.74 -23.40
N LYS A 60 -4.89 4.60 -23.04
CA LYS A 60 -5.36 3.67 -22.01
C LYS A 60 -6.73 3.13 -22.41
N PHE A 61 -6.93 1.83 -22.32
CA PHE A 61 -8.23 1.22 -22.56
C PHE A 61 -9.19 1.55 -21.41
N CYS A 62 -8.96 0.98 -20.22
CA CYS A 62 -9.78 1.21 -19.04
C CYS A 62 -9.06 0.76 -17.75
N GLY A 63 -9.02 1.65 -16.76
CA GLY A 63 -8.42 1.41 -15.44
C GLY A 63 -9.31 0.63 -14.46
N GLY A 64 -10.51 0.23 -14.89
CA GLY A 64 -11.47 -0.52 -14.07
C GLY A 64 -12.63 0.33 -13.57
N PHE A 65 -13.44 -0.25 -12.69
CA PHE A 65 -14.60 0.42 -12.11
C PHE A 65 -14.20 1.66 -11.31
N ASP A 66 -15.04 2.70 -11.36
CA ASP A 66 -14.80 3.90 -10.56
C ASP A 66 -15.01 3.61 -9.07
N ILE A 67 -13.90 3.51 -8.34
CA ILE A 67 -13.90 3.23 -6.90
C ILE A 67 -14.63 4.33 -6.12
N GLY A 68 -14.73 5.56 -6.65
CA GLY A 68 -15.51 6.64 -6.05
C GLY A 68 -17.00 6.31 -6.01
N THR A 69 -17.49 5.71 -7.08
CA THR A 69 -18.86 5.18 -7.17
C THR A 69 -19.05 4.00 -6.22
N LEU A 70 -18.04 3.14 -6.07
CA LEU A 70 -18.07 1.99 -5.15
C LEU A 70 -18.26 2.43 -3.69
N GLY A 71 -17.56 3.48 -3.26
CA GLY A 71 -17.78 4.09 -1.94
C GLY A 71 -19.17 4.72 -1.78
N GLY A 72 -19.72 5.29 -2.85
CA GLY A 72 -21.11 5.79 -2.88
C GLY A 72 -22.14 4.68 -2.69
N LEU A 73 -21.96 3.54 -3.39
CA LEU A 73 -22.84 2.36 -3.30
C LEU A 73 -22.90 1.78 -1.88
N GLN A 74 -21.83 1.91 -1.07
CA GLN A 74 -21.82 1.48 0.34
C GLN A 74 -22.74 2.32 1.24
N HIS A 75 -23.06 3.56 0.85
CA HIS A 75 -23.87 4.50 1.62
C HIS A 75 -25.33 4.58 1.13
N GLY A 76 -25.71 3.76 0.14
CA GLY A 76 -27.04 3.69 -0.46
C GLY A 76 -26.99 3.45 -1.97
N ALA A 77 -28.12 3.06 -2.58
CA ALA A 77 -28.20 2.84 -4.02
C ALA A 77 -27.94 4.16 -4.79
N VAL A 78 -27.05 4.10 -5.79
CA VAL A 78 -26.85 5.21 -6.73
C VAL A 78 -28.12 5.28 -7.60
N LYS A 79 -28.93 6.31 -7.39
CA LYS A 79 -30.10 6.61 -8.23
C LYS A 79 -29.65 7.44 -9.42
N ILE A 80 -29.98 7.02 -10.64
CA ILE A 80 -29.76 7.79 -11.86
C ILE A 80 -31.11 7.97 -12.53
N GLY A 81 -31.52 9.21 -12.74
CA GLY A 81 -32.80 9.53 -13.38
C GLY A 81 -34.05 9.04 -12.65
N GLY A 82 -33.95 8.53 -11.42
CA GLY A 82 -35.06 7.98 -10.65
C GLY A 82 -35.12 6.44 -10.62
N GLU A 83 -34.33 5.75 -11.45
CA GLU A 83 -34.21 4.28 -11.45
C GLU A 83 -33.04 3.79 -10.59
N GLN A 84 -33.19 2.59 -10.05
CA GLN A 84 -32.19 1.95 -9.20
C GLN A 84 -31.14 1.28 -10.09
N PHE A 85 -29.89 1.73 -10.00
CA PHE A 85 -28.78 1.10 -10.73
C PHE A 85 -28.40 -0.22 -10.03
N GLU A 86 -28.78 -1.35 -10.62
CA GLU A 86 -28.43 -2.68 -10.11
C GLU A 86 -27.19 -3.25 -10.82
N LEU A 87 -26.20 -3.71 -10.05
CA LEU A 87 -24.99 -4.35 -10.59
C LEU A 87 -25.32 -5.64 -11.39
N THR A 88 -26.41 -6.32 -11.03
CA THR A 88 -26.97 -7.48 -11.74
C THR A 88 -27.27 -7.16 -13.20
N ASP A 89 -27.82 -5.97 -13.46
CA ASP A 89 -28.14 -5.52 -14.81
C ASP A 89 -26.88 -5.27 -15.65
N VAL A 90 -25.78 -4.86 -15.02
CA VAL A 90 -24.52 -4.63 -15.74
C VAL A 90 -23.87 -5.96 -16.16
N SER A 91 -23.66 -6.88 -15.22
CA SER A 91 -22.93 -8.13 -15.51
C SER A 91 -23.69 -9.04 -16.48
N VAL A 92 -25.00 -9.20 -16.27
CA VAL A 92 -25.83 -10.10 -17.07
C VAL A 92 -26.37 -9.38 -18.32
N LYS A 93 -27.20 -8.35 -18.17
CA LYS A 93 -27.90 -7.73 -19.33
C LYS A 93 -26.94 -6.97 -20.24
N ILE A 94 -26.08 -6.11 -19.70
CA ILE A 94 -25.18 -5.28 -20.52
C ILE A 94 -24.01 -6.12 -21.06
N ILE A 95 -23.24 -6.77 -20.18
CA ILE A 95 -21.98 -7.37 -20.61
C ILE A 95 -22.21 -8.74 -21.26
N THR A 96 -23.08 -9.56 -20.70
CA THR A 96 -23.30 -10.92 -21.22
C THR A 96 -24.30 -10.96 -22.36
N GLU A 97 -25.49 -10.38 -22.21
CA GLU A 97 -26.54 -10.45 -23.23
C GLU A 97 -26.31 -9.44 -24.37
N LEU A 98 -26.01 -8.18 -24.05
CA LEU A 98 -25.84 -7.14 -25.06
C LEU A 98 -24.48 -7.18 -25.76
N PHE A 99 -23.36 -7.33 -25.04
CA PHE A 99 -22.02 -7.30 -25.67
C PHE A 99 -21.59 -8.67 -26.21
N GLU A 100 -21.54 -9.69 -25.36
CA GLU A 100 -21.08 -11.03 -25.76
C GLU A 100 -22.16 -11.82 -26.53
N GLY A 101 -23.43 -11.55 -26.23
CA GLY A 101 -24.58 -12.10 -26.94
C GLY A 101 -24.93 -11.38 -28.25
N ALA A 102 -24.19 -10.32 -28.59
CA ALA A 102 -24.48 -9.43 -29.71
C ALA A 102 -24.66 -10.14 -31.05
N LYS A 103 -25.51 -9.56 -31.90
CA LYS A 103 -25.73 -10.00 -33.30
C LYS A 103 -24.70 -9.44 -34.28
N LYS A 104 -23.73 -8.65 -33.81
CA LYS A 104 -22.59 -8.14 -34.58
C LYS A 104 -21.32 -8.38 -33.76
N PRO A 105 -20.21 -8.80 -34.36
CA PRO A 105 -19.02 -9.12 -33.60
C PRO A 105 -18.34 -7.84 -33.10
N SER A 106 -17.62 -7.98 -31.99
CA SER A 106 -16.95 -6.89 -31.32
C SER A 106 -15.50 -7.24 -30.99
N VAL A 107 -14.59 -6.29 -31.13
CA VAL A 107 -13.17 -6.44 -30.77
C VAL A 107 -12.74 -5.35 -29.80
N ALA A 108 -12.04 -5.73 -28.72
CA ALA A 108 -11.40 -4.77 -27.83
C ALA A 108 -10.01 -4.39 -28.37
N ALA A 109 -9.78 -3.09 -28.59
CA ALA A 109 -8.49 -2.52 -28.96
C ALA A 109 -7.82 -1.93 -27.70
N ILE A 110 -6.92 -2.71 -27.09
CA ILE A 110 -6.36 -2.47 -25.76
C ILE A 110 -5.02 -1.73 -25.86
N ASP A 111 -5.01 -0.46 -25.45
CA ASP A 111 -3.78 0.30 -25.20
C ASP A 111 -3.55 0.50 -23.70
N GLY A 112 -2.30 0.51 -23.24
CA GLY A 112 -1.91 0.84 -21.88
C GLY A 112 -2.43 -0.11 -20.78
N LEU A 113 -3.66 0.07 -20.33
CA LEU A 113 -4.24 -0.62 -19.15
C LEU A 113 -5.63 -1.17 -19.49
N ALA A 114 -5.86 -2.45 -19.19
CA ALA A 114 -7.19 -3.07 -19.08
C ALA A 114 -7.28 -3.76 -17.72
N LEU A 115 -7.75 -3.03 -16.71
CA LEU A 115 -7.78 -3.51 -15.32
C LEU A 115 -9.21 -3.65 -14.81
N GLY A 116 -9.44 -4.64 -13.96
CA GLY A 116 -10.73 -4.94 -13.34
C GLY A 116 -11.88 -4.99 -14.35
N GLY A 117 -12.95 -4.24 -14.10
CA GLY A 117 -14.07 -4.09 -15.03
C GLY A 117 -13.70 -3.74 -16.48
N GLY A 118 -12.56 -3.07 -16.70
CA GLY A 118 -12.05 -2.84 -18.05
C GLY A 118 -11.62 -4.14 -18.75
N LEU A 119 -10.93 -5.03 -18.03
CA LEU A 119 -10.62 -6.36 -18.55
C LEU A 119 -11.88 -7.21 -18.71
N GLU A 120 -12.85 -7.08 -17.82
CA GLU A 120 -14.12 -7.81 -17.90
C GLU A 120 -14.91 -7.44 -19.17
N ILE A 121 -14.96 -6.15 -19.54
CA ILE A 121 -15.52 -5.69 -20.82
C ILE A 121 -14.72 -6.27 -22.00
N ALA A 122 -13.38 -6.21 -21.94
CA ALA A 122 -12.55 -6.73 -23.03
C ALA A 122 -12.71 -8.25 -23.23
N MET A 123 -12.91 -9.01 -22.16
CA MET A 123 -13.17 -10.46 -22.22
C MET A 123 -14.56 -10.80 -22.76
N ALA A 124 -15.52 -9.89 -22.65
CA ALA A 124 -16.86 -10.04 -23.25
C ALA A 124 -16.87 -9.75 -24.76
N CYS A 125 -15.87 -9.03 -25.28
CA CYS A 125 -15.68 -8.91 -26.73
C CYS A 125 -15.30 -10.26 -27.37
N HIS A 126 -15.58 -10.38 -28.67
CA HIS A 126 -15.32 -11.57 -29.47
C HIS A 126 -13.86 -11.71 -29.91
N GLY A 127 -13.09 -10.61 -29.84
CA GLY A 127 -11.63 -10.61 -29.99
C GLY A 127 -10.97 -9.49 -29.17
N ARG A 128 -9.67 -9.61 -28.92
CA ARG A 128 -8.84 -8.66 -28.14
C ARG A 128 -7.50 -8.46 -28.83
N ILE A 129 -7.24 -7.25 -29.31
CA ILE A 129 -5.95 -6.84 -29.87
C ILE A 129 -5.30 -5.87 -28.89
N ALA A 130 -4.01 -6.04 -28.59
CA ALA A 130 -3.32 -5.19 -27.61
C ALA A 130 -2.06 -4.52 -28.17
N ALA A 131 -1.74 -3.34 -27.64
CA ALA A 131 -0.42 -2.74 -27.78
C ALA A 131 0.62 -3.45 -26.88
N PRO A 132 1.93 -3.39 -27.19
CA PRO A 132 2.97 -4.01 -26.36
C PRO A 132 2.99 -3.43 -24.94
N GLN A 133 3.37 -4.26 -23.97
CA GLN A 133 3.44 -3.90 -22.55
C GLN A 133 2.11 -3.45 -21.91
N ALA A 134 0.97 -3.60 -22.60
CA ALA A 134 -0.32 -3.32 -21.98
C ALA A 134 -0.53 -4.21 -20.76
N GLN A 135 -1.12 -3.69 -19.69
CA GLN A 135 -1.34 -4.42 -18.44
C GLN A 135 -2.78 -4.92 -18.34
N LEU A 136 -2.94 -6.23 -18.18
CA LEU A 136 -4.23 -6.91 -18.09
C LEU A 136 -4.33 -7.62 -16.73
N GLY A 137 -5.34 -7.29 -15.92
CA GLY A 137 -5.55 -7.99 -14.65
C GLY A 137 -6.85 -7.63 -13.93
N LEU A 138 -7.18 -8.43 -12.90
CA LEU A 138 -8.35 -8.28 -12.05
C LEU A 138 -7.91 -7.98 -10.60
N PRO A 139 -7.75 -6.69 -10.20
CA PRO A 139 -7.18 -6.30 -8.92
C PRO A 139 -8.20 -6.17 -7.77
N GLU A 140 -9.46 -6.59 -7.97
CA GLU A 140 -10.60 -6.34 -7.08
C GLU A 140 -10.38 -6.79 -5.63
N LEU A 141 -9.63 -7.88 -5.42
CA LEU A 141 -9.36 -8.41 -4.09
C LEU A 141 -8.55 -7.43 -3.23
N GLN A 142 -7.80 -6.50 -3.82
CA GLN A 142 -7.14 -5.41 -3.08
C GLN A 142 -8.13 -4.45 -2.42
N LEU A 143 -9.37 -4.40 -2.90
CA LEU A 143 -10.45 -3.56 -2.37
C LEU A 143 -11.43 -4.34 -1.48
N GLY A 144 -11.13 -5.61 -1.20
CA GLY A 144 -11.99 -6.47 -0.37
C GLY A 144 -13.23 -7.01 -1.07
N VAL A 145 -13.29 -6.86 -2.40
CA VAL A 145 -14.37 -7.37 -3.26
C VAL A 145 -13.81 -8.37 -4.27
N ILE A 146 -14.65 -8.92 -5.13
CA ILE A 146 -14.27 -9.84 -6.20
C ILE A 146 -14.57 -9.19 -7.56
N PRO A 147 -14.10 -9.74 -8.70
CA PRO A 147 -14.61 -9.33 -10.01
C PRO A 147 -16.14 -9.46 -10.04
N GLY A 148 -16.83 -8.49 -10.64
CA GLY A 148 -18.29 -8.36 -10.55
C GLY A 148 -19.01 -8.30 -11.89
N PHE A 149 -18.26 -8.33 -13.00
CA PHE A 149 -18.75 -8.22 -14.37
C PHE A 149 -18.40 -9.46 -15.21
N GLY A 150 -18.33 -10.62 -14.56
CA GLY A 150 -18.05 -11.93 -15.13
C GLY A 150 -16.59 -12.30 -15.22
N GLY A 151 -15.69 -11.54 -14.58
CA GLY A 151 -14.25 -11.82 -14.55
C GLY A 151 -13.92 -13.16 -13.89
N THR A 152 -14.67 -13.56 -12.85
CA THR A 152 -14.49 -14.88 -12.22
C THR A 152 -14.89 -16.04 -13.14
N GLN A 153 -15.68 -15.75 -14.18
CA GLN A 153 -16.20 -16.75 -15.10
C GLN A 153 -15.42 -16.79 -16.41
N ARG A 154 -15.12 -15.64 -17.02
CA ARG A 154 -14.44 -15.54 -18.32
C ARG A 154 -12.94 -15.80 -18.21
N LEU A 155 -12.28 -15.31 -17.16
CA LEU A 155 -10.82 -15.44 -17.07
C LEU A 155 -10.36 -16.92 -17.00
N PRO A 156 -10.92 -17.79 -16.13
CA PRO A 156 -10.54 -19.21 -16.11
C PRO A 156 -10.75 -19.91 -17.46
N ARG A 157 -11.76 -19.50 -18.22
CA ARG A 157 -12.09 -20.05 -19.54
C ARG A 157 -11.17 -19.55 -20.66
N LEU A 158 -10.47 -18.44 -20.44
CA LEU A 158 -9.55 -17.84 -21.41
C LEU A 158 -8.09 -18.21 -21.17
N VAL A 159 -7.66 -18.36 -19.91
CA VAL A 159 -6.24 -18.62 -19.55
C VAL A 159 -6.01 -19.93 -18.79
N GLY A 160 -7.07 -20.70 -18.51
CA GLY A 160 -7.03 -21.87 -17.62
C GLY A 160 -7.19 -21.49 -16.15
N LEU A 161 -7.67 -22.43 -15.32
CA LEU A 161 -8.01 -22.16 -13.92
C LEU A 161 -6.78 -21.75 -13.12
N SER A 162 -5.68 -22.50 -13.24
CA SER A 162 -4.47 -22.25 -12.46
C SER A 162 -3.94 -20.83 -12.64
N LYS A 163 -3.90 -20.36 -13.90
CA LYS A 163 -3.42 -19.01 -14.21
C LYS A 163 -4.41 -17.92 -13.81
N ALA A 164 -5.71 -18.15 -13.99
CA ALA A 164 -6.73 -17.23 -13.54
C ALA A 164 -6.69 -17.02 -12.02
N LEU A 165 -6.53 -18.10 -11.25
CA LEU A 165 -6.36 -18.02 -9.80
C LEU A 165 -5.10 -17.26 -9.39
N GLU A 166 -3.98 -17.46 -10.08
CA GLU A 166 -2.77 -16.66 -9.86
C GLU A 166 -3.05 -15.16 -10.06
N MET A 167 -3.67 -14.78 -11.19
CA MET A 167 -3.95 -13.37 -11.51
C MET A 167 -4.89 -12.73 -10.48
N ILE A 168 -6.00 -13.41 -10.13
CA ILE A 168 -7.04 -12.92 -9.24
C ILE A 168 -6.53 -12.87 -7.78
N LEU A 169 -6.01 -13.98 -7.24
CA LEU A 169 -5.60 -14.08 -5.84
C LEU A 169 -4.34 -13.27 -5.52
N LEU A 170 -3.47 -13.02 -6.50
CA LEU A 170 -2.34 -12.12 -6.34
C LEU A 170 -2.68 -10.68 -6.70
N SER A 171 -3.83 -10.43 -7.33
CA SER A 171 -4.24 -9.13 -7.88
C SER A 171 -3.12 -8.50 -8.72
N LYS A 172 -2.46 -9.35 -9.53
CA LYS A 172 -1.27 -8.98 -10.27
C LYS A 172 -1.57 -9.02 -11.77
N PRO A 173 -1.43 -7.89 -12.49
CA PRO A 173 -1.62 -7.90 -13.92
C PRO A 173 -0.47 -8.63 -14.63
N ILE A 174 -0.80 -9.22 -15.77
CA ILE A 174 0.16 -9.73 -16.75
C ILE A 174 0.32 -8.72 -17.90
N LYS A 175 1.38 -8.86 -18.68
CA LYS A 175 1.61 -8.02 -19.86
C LYS A 175 0.97 -8.63 -21.10
N SER A 176 0.71 -7.81 -22.12
CA SER A 176 0.11 -8.22 -23.40
C SER A 176 0.82 -9.40 -24.07
N GLU A 177 2.14 -9.51 -23.95
CA GLU A 177 2.90 -10.61 -24.56
C GLU A 177 2.58 -11.95 -23.90
N GLU A 178 2.67 -12.03 -22.56
CA GLU A 178 2.25 -13.21 -21.78
C GLU A 178 0.76 -13.49 -21.97
N ALA A 179 -0.08 -12.45 -22.02
CA ALA A 179 -1.50 -12.58 -22.27
C ALA A 179 -1.80 -13.17 -23.66
N SER A 180 -0.96 -12.91 -24.65
CA SER A 180 -1.08 -13.49 -25.99
C SER A 180 -0.74 -14.97 -26.01
N GLU A 181 0.35 -15.35 -25.35
CA GLU A 181 0.76 -16.77 -25.21
C GLU A 181 -0.33 -17.59 -24.50
N LEU A 182 -0.98 -17.00 -23.50
CA LEU A 182 -2.07 -17.62 -22.75
C LEU A 182 -3.42 -17.57 -23.48
N GLY A 183 -3.55 -16.83 -24.58
CA GLY A 183 -4.79 -16.64 -25.34
C GLY A 183 -5.85 -15.76 -24.66
N LEU A 184 -5.43 -14.90 -23.72
CA LEU A 184 -6.25 -13.77 -23.24
C LEU A 184 -6.26 -12.63 -24.28
N VAL A 185 -5.15 -12.42 -24.98
CA VAL A 185 -5.03 -11.49 -26.10
C VAL A 185 -4.86 -12.29 -27.39
N ASP A 186 -5.54 -11.91 -28.46
CA ASP A 186 -5.51 -12.63 -29.73
C ASP A 186 -4.35 -12.18 -30.63
N ALA A 187 -3.92 -10.92 -30.54
CA ALA A 187 -2.68 -10.45 -31.15
C ALA A 187 -2.10 -9.20 -30.45
N VAL A 188 -0.77 -9.07 -30.50
CA VAL A 188 -0.04 -7.87 -30.06
C VAL A 188 0.49 -7.13 -31.28
N VAL A 189 0.15 -5.86 -31.43
CA VAL A 189 0.52 -5.03 -32.59
C VAL A 189 1.03 -3.66 -32.15
N PRO A 190 1.87 -2.97 -32.94
CA PRO A 190 2.33 -1.62 -32.60
C PRO A 190 1.17 -0.65 -32.30
N PRO A 191 1.31 0.30 -31.37
CA PRO A 191 0.22 1.22 -31.00
C PRO A 191 -0.43 1.96 -32.17
N LEU A 192 0.38 2.34 -33.17
CA LEU A 192 -0.08 3.04 -34.38
C LEU A 192 -0.96 2.17 -35.29
N GLU A 193 -0.85 0.84 -35.19
CA GLU A 193 -1.62 -0.12 -36.01
C GLU A 193 -2.79 -0.73 -35.25
N LEU A 194 -2.93 -0.43 -33.95
CA LEU A 194 -3.88 -1.07 -33.05
C LEU A 194 -5.32 -0.99 -33.55
N LEU A 195 -5.78 0.22 -33.89
CA LEU A 195 -7.16 0.41 -34.35
C LEU A 195 -7.41 -0.25 -35.70
N ASN A 196 -6.50 -0.10 -36.66
CA ASN A 196 -6.65 -0.71 -37.98
C ASN A 196 -6.68 -2.25 -37.89
N SER A 197 -5.80 -2.83 -37.08
CA SER A 197 -5.78 -4.27 -36.81
C SER A 197 -7.05 -4.75 -36.14
N ALA A 198 -7.57 -4.01 -35.14
CA ALA A 198 -8.81 -4.36 -34.46
C ALA A 198 -10.03 -4.29 -35.39
N ARG A 199 -10.13 -3.26 -36.24
CA ARG A 199 -11.20 -3.12 -37.23
C ARG A 199 -11.20 -4.28 -38.22
N ARG A 200 -10.04 -4.60 -38.77
CA ARG A 200 -9.87 -5.75 -39.68
C ARG A 200 -10.24 -7.06 -39.00
N TRP A 201 -9.82 -7.26 -37.76
CA TRP A 201 -10.16 -8.47 -37.00
C TRP A 201 -11.67 -8.59 -36.77
N ALA A 202 -12.35 -7.48 -36.48
CA ALA A 202 -13.80 -7.45 -36.27
C ALA A 202 -14.56 -7.82 -37.57
N LEU A 203 -14.11 -7.30 -38.72
CA LEU A 203 -14.65 -7.66 -40.03
C LEU A 203 -14.39 -9.12 -40.40
N ASP A 204 -13.18 -9.63 -40.12
CA ASP A 204 -12.86 -11.05 -40.36
C ASP A 204 -13.80 -11.99 -39.56
N ILE A 205 -14.23 -11.60 -38.35
CA ILE A 205 -15.25 -12.36 -37.60
C ILE A 205 -16.62 -12.23 -38.28
N ALA A 206 -17.01 -11.03 -38.69
CA ALA A 206 -18.31 -10.78 -39.35
C ALA A 206 -18.45 -11.54 -40.67
N GLU A 207 -17.33 -11.71 -41.39
CA GLU A 207 -17.24 -12.45 -42.65
C GLU A 207 -16.94 -13.95 -42.46
N PHE A 208 -17.00 -14.45 -41.22
CA PHE A 208 -16.75 -15.85 -40.86
C PHE A 208 -15.36 -16.38 -41.24
N ARG A 209 -14.38 -15.49 -41.47
CA ARG A 209 -12.97 -15.84 -41.65
C ARG A 209 -12.27 -16.15 -40.31
N ARG A 210 -12.87 -15.71 -39.21
CA ARG A 210 -12.47 -16.00 -37.84
C ARG A 210 -13.66 -16.50 -37.03
N PRO A 211 -13.43 -17.34 -36.01
CA PRO A 211 -14.50 -17.87 -35.19
C PRO A 211 -15.14 -16.75 -34.35
N TRP A 212 -16.47 -16.78 -34.25
CA TRP A 212 -17.23 -15.89 -33.39
C TRP A 212 -17.37 -16.51 -32.00
N ILE A 213 -16.40 -16.25 -31.13
CA ILE A 213 -16.26 -16.93 -29.84
C ILE A 213 -16.92 -16.13 -28.73
N ARG A 214 -17.76 -16.80 -27.93
CA ARG A 214 -18.25 -16.32 -26.63
C ARG A 214 -17.39 -16.90 -25.50
N SER A 215 -16.50 -16.08 -24.95
CA SER A 215 -15.57 -16.42 -23.85
C SER A 215 -16.25 -17.15 -22.68
N LEU A 216 -17.45 -16.73 -22.29
CA LEU A 216 -18.20 -17.26 -21.15
C LEU A 216 -18.55 -18.75 -21.29
N TYR A 217 -18.72 -19.24 -22.51
CA TYR A 217 -19.11 -20.62 -22.79
C TYR A 217 -17.95 -21.50 -23.26
N ARG A 218 -16.73 -20.97 -23.32
CA ARG A 218 -15.54 -21.77 -23.60
C ARG A 218 -15.28 -22.77 -22.47
N THR A 219 -14.86 -23.96 -22.86
CA THR A 219 -14.47 -25.04 -21.94
C THR A 219 -13.14 -25.68 -22.31
N ASP A 220 -12.56 -25.32 -23.46
CA ASP A 220 -11.36 -25.95 -24.03
C ASP A 220 -10.09 -25.76 -23.19
N LYS A 221 -10.09 -24.75 -22.31
CA LYS A 221 -9.00 -24.46 -21.36
C LYS A 221 -9.32 -24.77 -19.92
N LEU A 222 -10.55 -25.23 -19.63
CA LEU A 222 -10.89 -25.63 -18.27
C LEU A 222 -10.36 -27.03 -18.02
N GLU A 223 -9.69 -27.18 -16.89
CA GLU A 223 -9.23 -28.46 -16.37
C GLU A 223 -10.43 -29.39 -16.10
N PRO A 224 -10.29 -30.71 -16.29
CA PRO A 224 -11.33 -31.67 -15.93
C PRO A 224 -11.81 -31.47 -14.49
N LEU A 225 -13.11 -31.68 -14.23
CA LEU A 225 -13.73 -31.30 -12.94
C LEU A 225 -13.00 -31.84 -11.70
N GLY A 226 -12.46 -33.06 -11.76
CA GLY A 226 -11.69 -33.64 -10.65
C GLY A 226 -10.39 -32.87 -10.36
N GLU A 227 -9.65 -32.49 -11.41
CA GLU A 227 -8.42 -31.71 -11.30
C GLU A 227 -8.72 -30.27 -10.86
N ALA A 228 -9.75 -29.65 -11.43
CA ALA A 228 -10.20 -28.31 -11.05
C ALA A 228 -10.52 -28.21 -9.55
N ARG A 229 -11.17 -29.23 -8.99
CA ARG A 229 -11.47 -29.31 -7.54
C ARG A 229 -10.22 -29.38 -6.67
N GLU A 230 -9.20 -30.14 -7.08
CA GLU A 230 -7.94 -30.20 -6.32
C GLU A 230 -7.16 -28.88 -6.41
N ILE A 231 -7.14 -28.23 -7.59
CA ILE A 231 -6.55 -26.88 -7.75
C ILE A 231 -7.24 -25.88 -6.81
N LEU A 232 -8.56 -25.84 -6.79
CA LEU A 232 -9.34 -24.95 -5.92
C LEU A 232 -9.13 -25.25 -4.43
N LYS A 233 -9.08 -26.52 -4.05
CA LYS A 233 -8.78 -26.93 -2.67
C LYS A 233 -7.40 -26.46 -2.23
N PHE A 234 -6.38 -26.61 -3.07
CA PHE A 234 -5.05 -26.09 -2.79
C PHE A 234 -5.03 -24.56 -2.70
N ALA A 235 -5.73 -23.87 -3.60
CA ALA A 235 -5.87 -22.42 -3.58
C ALA A 235 -6.56 -21.92 -2.29
N ARG A 236 -7.58 -22.62 -1.78
CA ARG A 236 -8.23 -22.31 -0.49
C ARG A 236 -7.25 -22.40 0.68
N ILE A 237 -6.45 -23.46 0.74
CA ILE A 237 -5.43 -23.64 1.78
C ILE A 237 -4.39 -22.51 1.72
N GLN A 238 -3.95 -22.11 0.52
CA GLN A 238 -3.01 -21.00 0.36
C GLN A 238 -3.63 -19.66 0.78
N ALA A 239 -4.87 -19.39 0.36
CA ALA A 239 -5.59 -18.17 0.70
C ALA A 239 -5.76 -18.02 2.23
N GLN A 240 -6.16 -19.10 2.91
CA GLN A 240 -6.27 -19.12 4.38
C GLN A 240 -4.92 -18.87 5.08
N LYS A 241 -3.83 -19.49 4.60
CA LYS A 241 -2.48 -19.26 5.15
C LYS A 241 -1.99 -17.83 4.95
N ARG A 242 -2.32 -17.22 3.81
CA ARG A 242 -1.85 -15.87 3.46
C ARG A 242 -2.66 -14.77 4.14
N ALA A 243 -3.96 -14.99 4.32
CA ALA A 243 -4.87 -13.96 4.81
C ALA A 243 -6.06 -14.55 5.59
N ALA A 244 -5.77 -15.18 6.74
CA ALA A 244 -6.78 -15.82 7.58
C ALA A 244 -7.93 -14.88 8.01
N ASN A 245 -7.66 -13.56 8.10
CA ASN A 245 -8.63 -12.54 8.50
C ASN A 245 -9.46 -11.97 7.33
N LEU A 246 -9.29 -12.48 6.11
CA LEU A 246 -10.02 -12.04 4.91
C LEU A 246 -10.95 -13.13 4.38
N LYS A 247 -12.20 -12.77 4.10
CA LYS A 247 -13.21 -13.70 3.56
C LYS A 247 -13.30 -13.69 2.04
N HIS A 248 -13.14 -12.52 1.41
CA HIS A 248 -13.32 -12.35 -0.04
C HIS A 248 -12.49 -13.28 -0.93
N PRO A 249 -11.24 -13.70 -0.59
CA PRO A 249 -10.50 -14.63 -1.45
C PRO A 249 -11.15 -16.01 -1.49
N LEU A 250 -11.71 -16.48 -0.37
CA LEU A 250 -12.41 -17.77 -0.31
C LEU A 250 -13.75 -17.70 -1.04
N VAL A 251 -14.50 -16.61 -0.84
CA VAL A 251 -15.74 -16.35 -1.58
C VAL A 251 -15.48 -16.32 -3.09
N CYS A 252 -14.37 -15.71 -3.53
CA CYS A 252 -13.97 -15.71 -4.93
C CYS A 252 -13.77 -17.13 -5.49
N LEU A 253 -13.13 -18.01 -4.72
CA LEU A 253 -12.92 -19.41 -5.11
C LEU A 253 -14.24 -20.18 -5.19
N ASP A 254 -15.17 -19.91 -4.26
CA ASP A 254 -16.50 -20.53 -4.25
C ASP A 254 -17.37 -20.08 -5.44
N VAL A 255 -17.20 -18.84 -5.90
CA VAL A 255 -17.87 -18.29 -7.09
C VAL A 255 -17.29 -18.91 -8.37
N ILE A 256 -15.97 -19.04 -8.46
CA ILE A 256 -15.31 -19.69 -9.60
C ILE A 256 -15.75 -21.16 -9.68
N GLU A 257 -15.73 -21.88 -8.56
CA GLU A 257 -16.16 -23.29 -8.51
C GLU A 257 -17.61 -23.47 -8.96
N GLU A 258 -18.52 -22.59 -8.54
CA GLU A 258 -19.93 -22.64 -8.97
C GLU A 258 -20.05 -22.58 -10.49
N GLY A 259 -19.28 -21.67 -11.11
CA GLY A 259 -19.24 -21.53 -12.55
C GLY A 259 -18.74 -22.75 -13.31
N ILE A 260 -17.86 -23.54 -12.69
CA ILE A 260 -17.30 -24.76 -13.27
C ILE A 260 -18.27 -25.94 -13.06
N VAL A 261 -18.86 -26.05 -11.86
CA VAL A 261 -19.73 -27.18 -11.47
C VAL A 261 -21.13 -27.05 -12.06
N SER A 262 -21.74 -25.87 -11.91
CA SER A 262 -23.16 -25.62 -12.21
C SER A 262 -23.35 -24.85 -13.53
N GLY A 263 -22.25 -24.50 -14.19
CA GLY A 263 -22.24 -23.77 -15.47
C GLY A 263 -22.09 -22.25 -15.31
N PRO A 264 -21.73 -21.55 -16.40
CA PRO A 264 -21.30 -20.15 -16.34
C PRO A 264 -22.38 -19.18 -15.84
N MET A 265 -23.65 -19.41 -16.20
CA MET A 265 -24.76 -18.53 -15.76
C MET A 265 -24.99 -18.61 -14.26
N ALA A 266 -24.92 -19.81 -13.66
CA ALA A 266 -24.99 -19.98 -12.22
C ALA A 266 -23.81 -19.26 -11.52
N GLY A 267 -22.63 -19.36 -12.11
CA GLY A 267 -21.43 -18.63 -11.68
C GLY A 267 -21.62 -17.11 -11.69
N LEU A 268 -22.16 -16.53 -12.78
CA LEU A 268 -22.41 -15.08 -12.88
C LEU A 268 -23.41 -14.57 -11.82
N VAL A 269 -24.51 -15.30 -11.59
CA VAL A 269 -25.50 -14.94 -10.55
C VAL A 269 -24.87 -14.99 -9.16
N LYS A 270 -24.07 -16.02 -8.87
CA LYS A 270 -23.34 -16.12 -7.60
C LYS A 270 -22.26 -15.06 -7.46
N GLU A 271 -21.60 -14.68 -8.55
CA GLU A 271 -20.60 -13.60 -8.58
C GLU A 271 -21.22 -12.28 -8.14
N VAL A 272 -22.33 -11.86 -8.77
CA VAL A 272 -22.95 -10.57 -8.45
C VAL A 272 -23.47 -10.53 -7.02
N SER A 273 -24.17 -11.58 -6.57
CA SER A 273 -24.69 -11.64 -5.19
C SER A 273 -23.55 -11.63 -4.15
N SER A 274 -22.48 -12.37 -4.40
CA SER A 274 -21.29 -12.40 -3.53
C SER A 274 -20.56 -11.06 -3.52
N PHE A 275 -20.43 -10.40 -4.68
CA PHE A 275 -19.87 -9.05 -4.78
C PHE A 275 -20.64 -8.05 -3.92
N GLN A 276 -21.97 -8.03 -4.03
CA GLN A 276 -22.83 -7.14 -3.26
C GLN A 276 -22.71 -7.38 -1.76
N GLN A 277 -22.65 -8.64 -1.33
CA GLN A 277 -22.43 -8.97 0.07
C GLN A 277 -21.06 -8.48 0.58
N LEU A 278 -20.00 -8.73 -0.19
CA LEU A 278 -18.64 -8.35 0.18
C LEU A 278 -18.45 -6.83 0.22
N LEU A 279 -19.07 -6.09 -0.70
CA LEU A 279 -18.99 -4.63 -0.76
C LEU A 279 -19.41 -3.97 0.55
N HIS A 280 -20.38 -4.54 1.27
CA HIS A 280 -20.88 -4.01 2.54
C HIS A 280 -20.10 -4.49 3.77
N SER A 281 -19.12 -5.39 3.59
CA SER A 281 -18.28 -5.89 4.67
C SER A 281 -17.33 -4.82 5.21
N ASP A 282 -16.97 -4.93 6.49
CA ASP A 282 -16.02 -4.01 7.11
C ASP A 282 -14.62 -4.10 6.48
N ASN A 283 -14.24 -5.29 6.00
CA ASN A 283 -12.98 -5.46 5.26
C ASN A 283 -12.96 -4.63 3.97
N ALA A 284 -14.05 -4.61 3.21
CA ALA A 284 -14.14 -3.82 1.98
C ALA A 284 -14.14 -2.32 2.27
N LYS A 285 -14.93 -1.86 3.26
CA LYS A 285 -14.92 -0.45 3.72
C LYS A 285 -13.52 0.00 4.11
N ALA A 286 -12.80 -0.81 4.88
CA ALA A 286 -11.43 -0.54 5.30
C ALA A 286 -10.43 -0.48 4.14
N LEU A 287 -10.48 -1.45 3.21
CA LEU A 287 -9.54 -1.49 2.08
C LEU A 287 -9.79 -0.36 1.07
N ILE A 288 -11.06 -0.01 0.83
CA ILE A 288 -11.45 1.15 0.02
C ILE A 288 -10.99 2.45 0.70
N HIS A 289 -11.14 2.56 2.03
CA HIS A 289 -10.60 3.69 2.80
C HIS A 289 -9.09 3.83 2.62
N VAL A 290 -8.31 2.75 2.73
CA VAL A 290 -6.86 2.77 2.48
C VAL A 290 -6.54 3.24 1.06
N PHE A 291 -7.27 2.75 0.06
CA PHE A 291 -7.07 3.14 -1.33
C PHE A 291 -7.23 4.66 -1.52
N PHE A 292 -8.29 5.26 -0.98
CA PHE A 292 -8.49 6.71 -1.07
C PHE A 292 -7.50 7.49 -0.22
N SER A 293 -7.26 7.04 1.01
CA SER A 293 -6.32 7.67 1.95
C SER A 293 -4.92 7.77 1.34
N GLN A 294 -4.45 6.73 0.66
CA GLN A 294 -3.16 6.74 -0.02
C GLN A 294 -3.07 7.81 -1.12
N ARG A 295 -4.18 8.07 -1.83
CA ARG A 295 -4.21 9.13 -2.87
C ARG A 295 -4.26 10.50 -2.24
N LEU A 296 -4.93 10.64 -1.10
CA LEU A 296 -5.04 11.90 -0.39
C LEU A 296 -3.69 12.37 0.17
N THR A 297 -2.72 11.48 0.44
CA THR A 297 -1.38 11.89 0.88
C THR A 297 -0.64 12.78 -0.13
N SER A 298 -1.10 12.81 -1.39
CA SER A 298 -0.56 13.70 -2.42
C SER A 298 -1.13 15.13 -2.39
N LYS A 299 -2.16 15.37 -1.58
CA LYS A 299 -2.81 16.67 -1.42
C LYS A 299 -2.31 17.31 -0.11
N VAL A 300 -1.38 18.25 -0.24
CA VAL A 300 -0.74 18.91 0.89
C VAL A 300 -0.98 20.41 0.74
N PRO A 301 -1.82 21.01 1.59
CA PRO A 301 -2.11 22.45 1.57
C PRO A 301 -0.82 23.29 1.67
N GLY A 302 -0.77 24.38 0.91
CA GLY A 302 0.41 25.27 0.81
C GLY A 302 1.59 24.66 0.06
N VAL A 303 1.45 23.46 -0.52
CA VAL A 303 2.54 22.73 -1.20
C VAL A 303 2.10 22.25 -2.59
N THR A 304 1.09 21.38 -2.67
CA THR A 304 0.67 20.80 -3.96
C THR A 304 -0.48 21.55 -4.62
N ASP A 305 -1.11 22.48 -3.90
CA ASP A 305 -2.19 23.36 -4.36
C ASP A 305 -1.69 24.73 -4.86
N VAL A 306 -0.42 25.09 -4.62
CA VAL A 306 0.18 26.37 -5.04
C VAL A 306 0.78 26.36 -6.47
N GLY A 307 0.52 25.32 -7.26
CA GLY A 307 0.90 25.25 -8.68
C GLY A 307 2.39 24.95 -8.97
N LEU A 308 3.15 24.52 -7.96
CA LEU A 308 4.56 24.13 -8.11
C LEU A 308 4.71 22.86 -8.95
N LYS A 309 5.78 22.80 -9.75
CA LYS A 309 6.15 21.62 -10.54
C LYS A 309 7.43 20.99 -9.97
N PRO A 310 7.51 19.65 -9.87
CA PRO A 310 8.75 19.00 -9.45
C PRO A 310 9.92 19.35 -10.37
N ARG A 311 11.06 19.73 -9.78
CA ARG A 311 12.32 19.92 -10.49
C ARG A 311 12.86 18.56 -10.95
N ARG A 312 13.56 18.55 -12.07
CA ARG A 312 14.14 17.32 -12.63
C ARG A 312 15.37 16.91 -11.83
N VAL A 313 15.25 15.80 -11.11
CA VAL A 313 16.37 15.14 -10.41
C VAL A 313 17.12 14.22 -11.37
N ARG A 314 18.42 14.47 -11.56
CA ARG A 314 19.32 13.68 -12.42
C ARG A 314 20.34 12.88 -11.63
N LYS A 315 20.80 13.39 -10.49
CA LYS A 315 21.82 12.74 -9.66
C LYS A 315 21.51 12.89 -8.18
N VAL A 316 21.64 11.80 -7.44
CA VAL A 316 21.40 11.75 -6.00
C VAL A 316 22.68 11.32 -5.28
N ALA A 317 22.96 11.89 -4.10
CA ALA A 317 24.01 11.41 -3.21
C ALA A 317 23.40 10.82 -1.93
N VAL A 318 24.02 9.76 -1.41
CA VAL A 318 23.66 9.14 -0.14
C VAL A 318 24.90 9.14 0.75
N LEU A 319 24.80 9.73 1.94
CA LEU A 319 25.91 9.78 2.91
C LEU A 319 25.72 8.68 3.95
N GLY A 320 26.69 7.78 4.03
CA GLY A 320 26.65 6.60 4.88
C GLY A 320 26.20 5.35 4.12
N GLY A 321 27.06 4.32 4.09
CA GLY A 321 26.85 3.01 3.47
C GLY A 321 26.38 1.93 4.46
N GLY A 322 25.83 2.34 5.60
CA GLY A 322 25.22 1.46 6.59
C GLY A 322 23.94 0.77 6.09
N LEU A 323 23.18 0.18 7.01
CA LEU A 323 21.94 -0.54 6.68
C LEU A 323 20.93 0.35 5.94
N MET A 324 20.68 1.56 6.48
CA MET A 324 19.73 2.50 5.89
C MET A 324 20.24 3.05 4.56
N GLY A 325 21.43 3.64 4.52
CA GLY A 325 21.96 4.27 3.31
C GLY A 325 22.15 3.30 2.14
N SER A 326 22.62 2.08 2.38
CA SER A 326 22.68 1.05 1.32
C SER A 326 21.29 0.66 0.81
N GLY A 327 20.27 0.61 1.68
CA GLY A 327 18.89 0.39 1.28
C GLY A 327 18.30 1.55 0.47
N ILE A 328 18.58 2.79 0.86
CA ILE A 328 18.15 4.01 0.15
C ILE A 328 18.78 4.06 -1.24
N ALA A 329 20.10 3.87 -1.32
CA ALA A 329 20.83 3.80 -2.59
C ALA A 329 20.26 2.70 -3.50
N THR A 330 19.97 1.52 -2.94
CA THR A 330 19.34 0.41 -3.67
C THR A 330 17.97 0.81 -4.24
N ALA A 331 17.12 1.50 -3.48
CA ALA A 331 15.80 1.93 -3.94
C ALA A 331 15.88 2.95 -5.10
N LEU A 332 16.86 3.85 -5.03
CA LEU A 332 17.12 4.88 -6.05
C LEU A 332 17.63 4.27 -7.37
N ILE A 333 18.66 3.42 -7.33
CA ILE A 333 19.22 2.81 -8.55
C ILE A 333 18.25 1.84 -9.23
N LEU A 334 17.41 1.12 -8.46
CA LEU A 334 16.34 0.28 -9.01
C LEU A 334 15.33 1.06 -9.86
N SER A 335 15.26 2.38 -9.64
CA SER A 335 14.37 3.32 -10.31
C SER A 335 15.11 4.18 -11.35
N GLY A 336 16.39 3.88 -11.61
CA GLY A 336 17.18 4.51 -12.66
C GLY A 336 17.91 5.79 -12.26
N TYR A 337 17.97 6.14 -10.98
CA TYR A 337 18.76 7.28 -10.52
C TYR A 337 20.25 6.91 -10.38
N PRO A 338 21.17 7.64 -11.02
CA PRO A 338 22.59 7.60 -10.66
C PRO A 338 22.80 8.05 -9.21
N VAL A 339 23.54 7.26 -8.43
CA VAL A 339 23.78 7.49 -7.01
C VAL A 339 25.28 7.61 -6.71
N ILE A 340 25.66 8.65 -5.98
CA ILE A 340 26.96 8.75 -5.31
C ILE A 340 26.80 8.23 -3.87
N LEU A 341 27.52 7.18 -3.51
CA LEU A 341 27.61 6.71 -2.13
C LEU A 341 28.87 7.32 -1.49
N LYS A 342 28.69 8.19 -0.51
CA LYS A 342 29.80 8.77 0.26
C LYS A 342 29.98 8.05 1.59
N GLU A 343 31.21 7.67 1.91
CA GLU A 343 31.60 7.17 3.23
C GLU A 343 32.78 7.93 3.82
N VAL A 344 33.13 7.63 5.07
CA VAL A 344 34.24 8.29 5.78
C VAL A 344 35.62 7.74 5.39
N ASN A 345 35.68 6.50 4.88
CA ASN A 345 36.91 5.87 4.37
C ASN A 345 36.58 4.70 3.44
N ASP A 346 37.59 4.20 2.73
CA ASP A 346 37.44 3.12 1.74
C ASP A 346 36.89 1.83 2.34
N ARG A 347 37.26 1.49 3.59
CA ARG A 347 36.77 0.27 4.25
C ARG A 347 35.24 0.30 4.40
N PHE A 348 34.69 1.38 4.92
CA PHE A 348 33.24 1.52 5.06
C PHE A 348 32.55 1.68 3.70
N LEU A 349 33.20 2.35 2.75
CA LEU A 349 32.71 2.51 1.39
C LEU A 349 32.51 1.14 0.71
N GLN A 350 33.53 0.29 0.71
CA GLN A 350 33.45 -1.05 0.15
C GLN A 350 32.38 -1.90 0.84
N ALA A 351 32.27 -1.81 2.17
CA ALA A 351 31.21 -2.50 2.90
C ALA A 351 29.81 -2.01 2.48
N GLY A 352 29.64 -0.72 2.20
CA GLY A 352 28.38 -0.17 1.70
C GLY A 352 28.03 -0.65 0.29
N LEU A 353 29.01 -0.65 -0.63
CA LEU A 353 28.84 -1.14 -1.99
C LEU A 353 28.49 -2.64 -2.01
N GLU A 354 29.15 -3.46 -1.19
CA GLU A 354 28.84 -4.90 -1.07
C GLU A 354 27.43 -5.15 -0.51
N ARG A 355 26.93 -4.31 0.41
CA ARG A 355 25.53 -4.39 0.87
C ARG A 355 24.54 -4.07 -0.26
N ILE A 356 24.80 -3.04 -1.05
CA ILE A 356 23.97 -2.70 -2.21
C ILE A 356 23.96 -3.86 -3.22
N LYS A 357 25.13 -4.42 -3.51
CA LYS A 357 25.31 -5.59 -4.37
C LYS A 357 24.50 -6.79 -3.85
N ALA A 358 24.59 -7.10 -2.56
CA ALA A 358 23.85 -8.18 -1.94
C ALA A 358 22.32 -7.99 -2.02
N ASN A 359 21.83 -6.76 -1.84
CA ASN A 359 20.40 -6.45 -1.99
C ASN A 359 19.91 -6.73 -3.41
N LEU A 360 20.68 -6.32 -4.44
CA LEU A 360 20.35 -6.59 -5.84
C LEU A 360 20.45 -8.09 -6.17
N GLN A 361 21.50 -8.77 -5.70
CA GLN A 361 21.70 -10.21 -5.93
C GLN A 361 20.56 -11.03 -5.31
N SER A 362 20.03 -10.62 -4.15
CA SER A 362 18.85 -11.25 -3.56
C SER A 362 17.64 -11.24 -4.51
N ARG A 363 17.50 -10.20 -5.35
CA ARG A 363 16.40 -10.13 -6.34
C ARG A 363 16.64 -11.05 -7.53
N VAL A 364 17.89 -11.20 -7.97
CA VAL A 364 18.28 -12.15 -9.01
C VAL A 364 18.00 -13.58 -8.53
N ASN A 365 18.46 -13.93 -7.33
CA ASN A 365 18.25 -15.25 -6.73
C ASN A 365 16.76 -15.59 -6.53
N LYS A 366 15.90 -14.57 -6.40
CA LYS A 366 14.44 -14.71 -6.30
C LYS A 366 13.72 -14.66 -7.66
N GLY A 367 14.44 -14.67 -8.78
CA GLY A 367 13.89 -14.61 -10.13
C GLY A 367 13.20 -13.28 -10.48
N LYS A 368 13.40 -12.22 -9.67
CA LYS A 368 12.77 -10.91 -9.88
C LYS A 368 13.60 -9.96 -10.75
N MET A 369 14.76 -10.41 -11.23
CA MET A 369 15.73 -9.64 -12.01
C MET A 369 16.66 -10.59 -12.76
N SER A 370 17.04 -10.27 -14.00
CA SER A 370 18.07 -10.98 -14.75
C SER A 370 19.47 -10.50 -14.36
N GLN A 371 20.51 -11.31 -14.66
CA GLN A 371 21.90 -10.94 -14.39
C GLN A 371 22.35 -9.68 -15.17
N GLU A 372 21.97 -9.58 -16.44
CA GLU A 372 22.25 -8.39 -17.27
C GLU A 372 21.64 -7.12 -16.67
N LYS A 373 20.39 -7.21 -16.19
CA LYS A 373 19.70 -6.09 -15.55
C LYS A 373 20.35 -5.71 -14.21
N PHE A 374 20.87 -6.69 -13.48
CA PHE A 374 21.64 -6.45 -12.25
C PHE A 374 22.88 -5.61 -12.55
N GLU A 375 23.69 -5.97 -13.54
CA GLU A 375 24.94 -5.27 -13.88
C GLU A 375 24.65 -3.83 -14.32
N LYS A 376 23.63 -3.64 -15.16
CA LYS A 376 23.19 -2.31 -15.60
C LYS A 376 22.68 -1.42 -14.47
N ILE A 377 22.00 -1.99 -13.47
CA ILE A 377 21.50 -1.21 -12.33
C ILE A 377 22.64 -0.91 -11.35
N PHE A 378 23.54 -1.86 -11.12
CA PHE A 378 24.67 -1.68 -10.21
C PHE A 378 25.68 -0.64 -10.73
N SER A 379 25.85 -0.51 -12.06
CA SER A 379 26.71 0.54 -12.63
C SER A 379 26.21 1.97 -12.38
N LEU A 380 24.98 2.14 -11.89
CA LEU A 380 24.44 3.45 -11.50
C LEU A 380 24.94 3.94 -10.15
N VAL A 381 25.57 3.09 -9.32
CA VAL A 381 26.17 3.52 -8.05
C VAL A 381 27.68 3.69 -8.16
N HIS A 382 28.18 4.83 -7.69
CA HIS A 382 29.60 5.14 -7.60
C HIS A 382 29.98 5.55 -6.18
N GLY A 383 31.10 5.05 -5.66
CA GLY A 383 31.56 5.32 -4.31
C GLY A 383 32.61 6.42 -4.24
N THR A 384 32.59 7.24 -3.19
CA THR A 384 33.62 8.26 -2.88
C THR A 384 33.82 8.44 -1.37
N VAL A 385 34.93 9.05 -0.98
CA VAL A 385 35.23 9.45 0.41
C VAL A 385 35.21 10.98 0.62
N ASP A 386 35.27 11.75 -0.47
CA ASP A 386 35.30 13.22 -0.49
C ASP A 386 34.00 13.82 -1.04
N TYR A 387 33.99 15.15 -1.25
CA TYR A 387 32.84 15.91 -1.76
C TYR A 387 33.05 16.47 -3.19
N GLU A 388 34.13 16.13 -3.89
CA GLU A 388 34.49 16.76 -5.17
C GLU A 388 33.38 16.65 -6.22
N ASN A 389 32.66 15.53 -6.23
CA ASN A 389 31.59 15.23 -7.18
C ASN A 389 30.20 15.78 -6.78
N PHE A 390 30.10 16.58 -5.71
CA PHE A 390 28.81 17.07 -5.19
C PHE A 390 28.27 18.32 -5.91
N ARG A 391 29.10 19.00 -6.71
CA ARG A 391 28.70 20.24 -7.43
C ARG A 391 27.53 20.06 -8.42
N ASN A 392 27.27 18.82 -8.84
CA ASN A 392 26.22 18.48 -9.80
C ASN A 392 25.14 17.54 -9.21
N VAL A 393 25.01 17.52 -7.87
CA VAL A 393 24.01 16.71 -7.17
C VAL A 393 22.74 17.52 -6.97
N ASP A 394 21.59 16.92 -7.26
CA ASP A 394 20.28 17.58 -7.12
C ASP A 394 19.63 17.30 -5.76
N ILE A 395 19.91 16.12 -5.19
CA ILE A 395 19.42 15.70 -3.87
C ILE A 395 20.53 14.96 -3.13
N VAL A 396 20.73 15.33 -1.87
CA VAL A 396 21.55 14.59 -0.92
C VAL A 396 20.66 13.97 0.15
N ILE A 397 20.86 12.70 0.50
CA ILE A 397 20.19 12.02 1.61
C ILE A 397 21.23 11.55 2.62
N GLU A 398 21.25 12.19 3.78
CA GLU A 398 22.12 11.86 4.89
C GLU A 398 21.54 10.68 5.70
N ALA A 399 22.32 9.60 5.86
CA ALA A 399 21.95 8.37 6.55
C ALA A 399 23.08 7.85 7.46
N VAL A 400 23.73 8.75 8.20
CA VAL A 400 24.75 8.49 9.21
C VAL A 400 24.13 8.33 10.60
N ILE A 401 24.96 7.96 11.58
CA ILE A 401 24.57 7.73 12.98
C ILE A 401 23.83 8.93 13.60
N GLU A 402 22.98 8.65 14.59
CA GLU A 402 22.20 9.65 15.33
C GLU A 402 23.10 10.44 16.29
N ASN A 403 23.83 11.42 15.76
CA ASN A 403 24.65 12.35 16.52
C ASN A 403 24.45 13.78 15.98
N VAL A 404 23.96 14.66 16.83
CA VAL A 404 23.62 16.05 16.47
C VAL A 404 24.84 16.80 15.92
N ALA A 405 25.97 16.77 16.63
CA ALA A 405 27.16 17.54 16.25
C ALA A 405 27.72 17.09 14.90
N LEU A 406 27.74 15.77 14.66
CA LEU A 406 28.15 15.19 13.38
C LEU A 406 27.21 15.62 12.24
N LYS A 407 25.89 15.55 12.45
CA LYS A 407 24.92 15.94 11.42
C LYS A 407 25.00 17.44 11.12
N GLN A 408 25.16 18.30 12.14
CA GLN A 408 25.38 19.73 11.92
C GLN A 408 26.64 20.00 11.07
N GLN A 409 27.74 19.29 11.36
CA GLN A 409 28.97 19.41 10.57
C GLN A 409 28.73 18.97 9.12
N ILE A 410 28.09 17.82 8.91
CA ILE A 410 27.75 17.31 7.57
C ILE A 410 26.93 18.34 6.79
N PHE A 411 25.86 18.90 7.39
CA PHE A 411 25.01 19.86 6.70
C PHE A 411 25.71 21.19 6.40
N SER A 412 26.65 21.61 7.25
CA SER A 412 27.54 22.76 6.96
C SER A 412 28.47 22.48 5.78
N ASP A 413 28.99 21.26 5.66
CA ASP A 413 29.83 20.88 4.51
C ASP A 413 29.00 20.73 3.23
N LEU A 414 27.81 20.14 3.32
CA LEU A 414 26.87 20.06 2.19
C LEU A 414 26.51 21.44 1.64
N GLU A 415 26.30 22.43 2.51
CA GLU A 415 26.06 23.81 2.09
C GLU A 415 27.20 24.39 1.24
N LYS A 416 28.46 24.06 1.57
CA LYS A 416 29.66 24.53 0.84
C LYS A 416 29.86 23.82 -0.50
N PHE A 417 29.63 22.51 -0.56
CA PHE A 417 29.98 21.69 -1.72
C PHE A 417 28.83 21.46 -2.71
N CYS A 418 27.58 21.58 -2.27
CA CYS A 418 26.41 21.37 -3.13
C CYS A 418 25.95 22.68 -3.77
N PRO A 419 25.42 22.64 -5.01
CA PRO A 419 24.87 23.83 -5.65
C PRO A 419 23.64 24.35 -4.88
N PRO A 420 23.29 25.65 -4.98
CA PRO A 420 22.19 26.25 -4.21
C PRO A 420 20.83 25.56 -4.41
N HIS A 421 20.58 24.96 -5.57
CA HIS A 421 19.32 24.28 -5.85
C HIS A 421 19.20 22.89 -5.20
N CYS A 422 20.32 22.32 -4.72
CA CYS A 422 20.39 20.96 -4.18
C CYS A 422 19.52 20.83 -2.92
N VAL A 423 18.66 19.81 -2.88
CA VAL A 423 17.89 19.44 -1.68
C VAL A 423 18.79 18.72 -0.69
N LEU A 424 18.77 19.17 0.58
CA LEU A 424 19.57 18.60 1.66
C LEU A 424 18.64 17.80 2.59
N ALA A 425 18.53 16.50 2.36
CA ALA A 425 17.65 15.63 3.12
C ALA A 425 18.39 14.85 4.22
N THR A 426 17.75 14.64 5.37
CA THR A 426 18.22 13.74 6.44
C THR A 426 17.26 12.57 6.64
N ASN A 427 17.80 11.38 6.86
CA ASN A 427 17.06 10.17 7.25
C ASN A 427 17.02 10.00 8.79
N THR A 428 17.31 11.03 9.58
CA THR A 428 17.17 10.94 11.05
C THR A 428 15.76 10.47 11.43
N SER A 429 15.63 9.77 12.56
CA SER A 429 14.36 9.26 13.09
C SER A 429 13.86 10.01 14.32
N THR A 430 14.72 10.78 14.99
CA THR A 430 14.41 11.41 16.30
C THR A 430 14.99 12.81 16.49
N ILE A 431 15.99 13.23 15.70
CA ILE A 431 16.62 14.54 15.87
C ILE A 431 15.79 15.63 15.20
N ASP A 432 15.58 16.73 15.91
CA ASP A 432 14.96 17.95 15.39
C ASP A 432 15.74 18.51 14.18
N LEU A 433 15.07 18.64 13.03
CA LEU A 433 15.66 19.18 11.81
C LEU A 433 16.15 20.63 11.96
N SER A 434 15.50 21.42 12.82
CA SER A 434 15.90 22.79 13.13
C SER A 434 17.26 22.83 13.79
N LEU A 435 17.56 21.83 14.63
CA LEU A 435 18.87 21.67 15.27
C LEU A 435 19.94 21.25 14.25
N ILE A 436 19.60 20.38 13.28
CA ILE A 436 20.49 20.00 12.19
C ILE A 436 20.87 21.22 11.34
N GLY A 437 19.90 22.06 10.98
CA GLY A 437 20.09 23.26 10.17
C GLY A 437 20.60 24.50 10.91
N GLN A 438 20.91 24.41 12.21
CA GLN A 438 21.24 25.58 13.03
C GLN A 438 22.53 26.29 12.57
N LYS A 439 23.48 25.56 11.98
CA LYS A 439 24.79 26.07 11.55
C LYS A 439 24.90 26.28 10.03
N THR A 440 23.78 26.47 9.35
CA THR A 440 23.72 26.72 7.90
C THR A 440 22.89 27.98 7.60
N ASN A 441 22.96 28.49 6.38
CA ASN A 441 22.04 29.51 5.85
C ASN A 441 21.02 28.92 4.87
N SER A 442 21.04 27.59 4.72
CA SER A 442 20.30 26.81 3.74
C SER A 442 19.08 26.10 4.33
N GLN A 443 18.47 26.61 5.42
CA GLN A 443 17.38 25.90 6.09
C GLN A 443 16.14 25.73 5.21
N ASP A 444 15.97 26.58 4.20
CA ASP A 444 14.89 26.50 3.22
C ASP A 444 14.95 25.24 2.35
N ARG A 445 16.15 24.68 2.17
CA ARG A 445 16.38 23.44 1.40
C ARG A 445 16.68 22.22 2.26
N ILE A 446 16.56 22.33 3.59
CA ILE A 446 16.65 21.19 4.53
C ILE A 446 15.28 20.54 4.71
N VAL A 447 15.24 19.21 4.58
CA VAL A 447 14.02 18.38 4.71
C VAL A 447 14.35 17.03 5.33
N GLY A 448 13.38 16.38 5.95
CA GLY A 448 13.51 14.98 6.34
C GLY A 448 13.06 14.08 5.21
N ALA A 449 13.88 13.08 4.87
CA ALA A 449 13.51 11.97 4.02
C ALA A 449 13.64 10.70 4.87
N HIS A 450 12.65 10.46 5.74
CA HIS A 450 12.68 9.36 6.70
C HIS A 450 12.17 8.08 6.04
N PHE A 451 13.10 7.19 5.70
CA PHE A 451 12.86 5.85 5.19
C PHE A 451 12.73 4.85 6.34
N PHE A 452 11.99 3.77 6.10
CA PHE A 452 11.81 2.68 7.05
C PHE A 452 12.66 1.47 6.67
N SER A 453 13.30 0.83 7.65
CA SER A 453 14.15 -0.34 7.39
C SER A 453 13.32 -1.61 7.14
N PRO A 454 13.64 -2.43 6.13
CA PRO A 454 14.65 -2.21 5.08
C PRO A 454 14.18 -1.20 4.01
N ALA A 455 14.99 -0.17 3.73
CA ALA A 455 14.57 0.99 2.92
C ALA A 455 14.18 0.69 1.47
N HIS A 456 14.68 -0.40 0.87
CA HIS A 456 14.31 -0.83 -0.49
C HIS A 456 13.07 -1.74 -0.54
N ILE A 457 12.48 -2.04 0.61
CA ILE A 457 11.30 -2.91 0.76
C ILE A 457 10.12 -2.12 1.32
N MET A 458 10.35 -1.37 2.39
CA MET A 458 9.26 -0.66 3.08
C MET A 458 8.65 0.42 2.19
N PRO A 459 7.31 0.50 2.08
CA PRO A 459 6.64 1.35 1.09
C PRO A 459 6.54 2.82 1.51
N LEU A 460 6.66 3.16 2.80
CA LEU A 460 6.49 4.53 3.28
C LEU A 460 7.76 5.38 3.10
N LEU A 461 7.56 6.67 2.84
CA LEU A 461 8.54 7.74 3.00
C LEU A 461 7.90 8.88 3.78
N GLU A 462 8.41 9.17 4.98
CA GLU A 462 8.03 10.37 5.73
C GLU A 462 8.84 11.56 5.25
N ILE A 463 8.16 12.56 4.70
CA ILE A 463 8.75 13.84 4.29
C ILE A 463 8.52 14.84 5.42
N VAL A 464 9.56 15.07 6.22
CA VAL A 464 9.48 15.92 7.41
C VAL A 464 9.81 17.35 7.04
N ARG A 465 8.92 18.29 7.33
CA ARG A 465 9.14 19.72 7.09
C ARG A 465 9.29 20.50 8.39
N THR A 466 10.12 21.53 8.33
CA THR A 466 10.16 22.62 9.31
C THR A 466 9.33 23.80 8.80
N GLU A 467 9.20 24.86 9.61
CA GLU A 467 8.61 26.13 9.16
C GLU A 467 9.39 26.81 8.03
N LYS A 468 10.71 26.55 7.97
CA LYS A 468 11.59 27.17 6.96
C LYS A 468 11.64 26.37 5.67
N THR A 469 11.34 25.07 5.70
CA THR A 469 11.45 24.18 4.54
C THR A 469 10.57 24.67 3.39
N SER A 470 11.18 24.92 2.24
CA SER A 470 10.52 25.40 1.03
C SER A 470 9.52 24.37 0.49
N PRO A 471 8.29 24.79 0.10
CA PRO A 471 7.34 23.93 -0.59
C PRO A 471 7.91 23.25 -1.85
N GLN A 472 8.84 23.90 -2.55
CA GLN A 472 9.47 23.32 -3.75
C GLN A 472 10.27 22.06 -3.40
N VAL A 473 11.00 22.06 -2.27
CA VAL A 473 11.78 20.90 -1.81
C VAL A 473 10.86 19.72 -1.48
N ILE A 474 9.72 19.99 -0.87
CA ILE A 474 8.71 18.96 -0.54
C ILE A 474 8.15 18.35 -1.84
N VAL A 475 7.77 19.17 -2.82
CA VAL A 475 7.26 18.70 -4.12
C VAL A 475 8.26 17.83 -4.86
N ASP A 476 9.55 18.21 -4.85
CA ASP A 476 10.61 17.43 -5.49
C ASP A 476 10.77 16.06 -4.82
N LEU A 477 10.80 16.03 -3.49
CA LEU A 477 10.97 14.79 -2.74
C LEU A 477 9.71 13.88 -2.83
N MET A 478 8.52 14.46 -2.93
CA MET A 478 7.28 13.71 -3.22
C MET A 478 7.33 13.04 -4.59
N ASP A 479 7.84 13.73 -5.62
CA ASP A 479 8.02 13.16 -6.96
C ASP A 479 9.06 12.03 -6.96
N VAL A 480 10.20 12.23 -6.30
CA VAL A 480 11.22 11.19 -6.13
C VAL A 480 10.63 9.99 -5.40
N GLY A 481 9.93 10.20 -4.28
CA GLY A 481 9.24 9.16 -3.51
C GLY A 481 8.31 8.31 -4.38
N LYS A 482 7.46 8.97 -5.18
CA LYS A 482 6.56 8.28 -6.13
C LYS A 482 7.33 7.48 -7.19
N LYS A 483 8.39 8.06 -7.78
CA LYS A 483 9.22 7.41 -8.80
C LYS A 483 9.96 6.19 -8.26
N ILE A 484 10.39 6.21 -7.00
CA ILE A 484 10.97 5.05 -6.32
C ILE A 484 9.93 4.09 -5.72
N LYS A 485 8.66 4.23 -6.13
CA LYS A 485 7.53 3.37 -5.72
C LYS A 485 7.28 3.38 -4.22
N LYS A 486 7.56 4.50 -3.57
CA LYS A 486 7.16 4.78 -2.19
C LYS A 486 5.91 5.65 -2.16
N THR A 487 5.21 5.57 -1.05
CA THR A 487 4.10 6.47 -0.71
C THR A 487 4.66 7.59 0.16
N PRO A 488 4.82 8.81 -0.35
CA PRO A 488 5.21 9.94 0.47
C PRO A 488 4.03 10.38 1.35
N ILE A 489 4.33 10.70 2.61
CA ILE A 489 3.45 11.46 3.51
C ILE A 489 4.23 12.69 4.01
N VAL A 490 3.59 13.85 4.05
CA VAL A 490 4.24 15.08 4.56
C VAL A 490 3.85 15.25 6.02
N VAL A 491 4.84 15.41 6.88
CA VAL A 491 4.67 15.47 8.34
C VAL A 491 5.46 16.61 8.94
N GLY A 492 5.00 17.09 10.09
CA GLY A 492 5.65 18.13 10.87
C GLY A 492 6.87 17.58 11.61
N ASN A 493 7.83 18.45 11.83
CA ASN A 493 9.02 18.14 12.60
C ASN A 493 8.71 18.01 14.11
N CYS A 494 8.87 16.81 14.65
CA CYS A 494 8.82 16.50 16.08
C CYS A 494 9.58 15.20 16.38
N THR A 495 9.89 14.92 17.64
CA THR A 495 10.52 13.66 18.07
C THR A 495 9.67 12.46 17.62
N GLY A 496 10.23 11.62 16.75
CA GLY A 496 9.57 10.42 16.20
C GLY A 496 8.57 10.68 15.05
N PHE A 497 8.42 11.93 14.59
CA PHE A 497 7.53 12.35 13.50
C PHE A 497 6.09 11.82 13.64
N ALA A 498 5.51 11.19 12.61
CA ALA A 498 4.17 10.62 12.71
C ALA A 498 4.21 9.13 13.09
N VAL A 499 4.98 8.30 12.39
CA VAL A 499 4.97 6.84 12.63
C VAL A 499 5.57 6.46 13.96
N ASN A 500 6.84 6.79 14.20
CA ASN A 500 7.54 6.33 15.39
C ASN A 500 6.92 6.92 16.65
N ARG A 501 6.49 8.18 16.59
CA ARG A 501 5.75 8.84 17.67
C ARG A 501 4.43 8.14 17.94
N MET A 502 3.59 7.94 16.93
CA MET A 502 2.31 7.23 17.11
C MET A 502 2.49 5.85 17.74
N PHE A 503 3.54 5.12 17.37
CA PHE A 503 3.76 3.73 17.79
C PHE A 503 4.68 3.53 18.99
N PHE A 504 5.31 4.55 19.56
CA PHE A 504 6.12 4.33 20.78
C PHE A 504 5.33 3.68 21.93
N PRO A 505 4.02 3.98 22.14
CA PRO A 505 3.23 3.33 23.18
C PRO A 505 2.99 1.83 22.92
N TYR A 506 3.16 1.34 21.68
CA TYR A 506 2.88 -0.06 21.31
C TYR A 506 3.74 -1.04 22.11
N THR A 507 5.06 -0.86 22.10
CA THR A 507 5.98 -1.71 22.85
C THR A 507 5.88 -1.46 24.36
N GLN A 508 5.65 -0.20 24.76
CA GLN A 508 5.49 0.16 26.17
C GLN A 508 4.25 -0.49 26.80
N SER A 509 3.13 -0.53 26.07
CA SER A 509 1.90 -1.19 26.52
C SER A 509 2.08 -2.70 26.66
N ALA A 510 2.82 -3.33 25.73
CA ALA A 510 3.14 -4.75 25.84
C ALA A 510 4.03 -5.06 27.06
N LEU A 511 5.06 -4.23 27.29
CA LEU A 511 5.91 -4.33 28.48
C LEU A 511 5.11 -4.13 29.77
N PHE A 512 4.19 -3.16 29.78
CA PHE A 512 3.28 -2.92 30.89
C PHE A 512 2.41 -4.15 31.20
N LEU A 513 1.82 -4.78 30.18
CA LEU A 513 1.04 -6.01 30.36
C LEU A 513 1.90 -7.16 30.91
N THR A 514 3.16 -7.26 30.48
CA THR A 514 4.10 -8.25 31.04
C THR A 514 4.45 -7.97 32.50
N ASP A 515 4.62 -6.69 32.87
CA ASP A 515 4.83 -6.31 34.27
C ASP A 515 3.56 -6.56 35.13
N LEU A 516 2.36 -6.59 34.53
CA LEU A 516 1.11 -7.07 35.15
C LEU A 516 0.96 -8.61 35.16
N GLY A 517 1.93 -9.34 34.62
CA GLY A 517 2.01 -10.80 34.68
C GLY A 517 1.44 -11.54 33.46
N LEU A 518 1.17 -10.84 32.35
CA LEU A 518 0.81 -11.51 31.10
C LEU A 518 2.05 -12.13 30.43
N ASP A 519 1.83 -13.29 29.80
CA ASP A 519 2.85 -13.99 29.05
C ASP A 519 3.22 -13.25 27.74
N VAL A 520 4.53 -13.07 27.51
CA VAL A 520 5.06 -12.35 26.35
C VAL A 520 4.67 -13.01 25.02
N TYR A 521 4.61 -14.35 24.98
CA TYR A 521 4.29 -15.09 23.77
C TYR A 521 2.80 -15.01 23.46
N ARG A 522 1.94 -15.05 24.48
CA ARG A 522 0.49 -14.81 24.34
C ARG A 522 0.22 -13.42 23.75
N ILE A 523 0.87 -12.38 24.27
CA ILE A 523 0.71 -11.01 23.74
C ILE A 523 1.07 -10.98 22.25
N ASP A 524 2.23 -11.53 21.86
CA ASP A 524 2.65 -11.58 20.46
C ASP A 524 1.67 -12.38 19.58
N ILE A 525 1.15 -13.52 20.06
CA ILE A 525 0.15 -14.33 19.34
C ILE A 525 -1.15 -13.55 19.14
N VAL A 526 -1.65 -12.88 20.17
CA VAL A 526 -2.89 -12.10 20.10
C VAL A 526 -2.75 -10.94 19.12
N ILE A 527 -1.62 -10.22 19.17
CA ILE A 527 -1.38 -9.06 18.30
C ILE A 527 -1.13 -9.47 16.84
N THR A 528 -0.47 -10.60 16.60
CA THR A 528 -0.35 -11.15 15.24
C THR A 528 -1.68 -11.70 14.72
N SER A 529 -2.48 -12.34 15.58
CA SER A 529 -3.83 -12.79 15.23
C SER A 529 -4.76 -11.63 14.90
N PHE A 530 -4.61 -10.48 15.59
CA PHE A 530 -5.31 -9.24 15.25
C PHE A 530 -5.00 -8.76 13.83
N GLY A 531 -3.76 -8.99 13.37
CA GLY A 531 -3.34 -8.74 12.00
C GLY A 531 -1.96 -8.11 11.82
N MET A 532 -1.23 -7.81 12.89
CA MET A 532 0.12 -7.28 12.77
C MET A 532 1.07 -8.33 12.18
N PRO A 533 2.03 -7.95 11.33
CA PRO A 533 3.03 -8.89 10.79
C PRO A 533 3.93 -9.47 11.89
N MET A 534 4.07 -8.75 13.00
CA MET A 534 4.96 -9.11 14.10
C MET A 534 4.41 -8.56 15.42
N GLY A 535 4.45 -9.39 16.47
CA GLY A 535 4.10 -8.97 17.82
C GLY A 535 5.13 -8.00 18.42
N PRO A 536 4.78 -7.23 19.47
CA PRO A 536 5.66 -6.27 20.11
C PRO A 536 7.04 -6.82 20.52
N PHE A 537 7.12 -8.05 21.05
CA PHE A 537 8.38 -8.60 21.56
C PHE A 537 9.26 -9.15 20.44
N ARG A 538 8.66 -9.87 19.47
CA ARG A 538 9.32 -10.23 18.21
C ARG A 538 9.91 -8.98 17.52
N LEU A 539 9.16 -7.88 17.50
CA LEU A 539 9.60 -6.62 16.89
C LEU A 539 10.76 -5.99 17.66
N ALA A 540 10.70 -5.97 19.00
CA ALA A 540 11.79 -5.48 19.84
C ALA A 540 13.10 -6.26 19.60
N ASP A 541 13.01 -7.59 19.46
CA ASP A 541 14.18 -8.42 19.13
C ASP A 541 14.75 -8.12 17.73
N LEU A 542 13.88 -7.84 16.74
CA LEU A 542 14.30 -7.51 15.37
C LEU A 542 14.98 -6.14 15.29
N VAL A 543 14.41 -5.13 15.97
CA VAL A 543 14.95 -3.77 16.06
C VAL A 543 16.27 -3.76 16.84
N GLY A 544 16.34 -4.55 17.91
CA GLY A 544 17.47 -4.64 18.81
C GLY A 544 17.33 -3.74 20.02
N PHE A 545 17.75 -4.25 21.18
CA PHE A 545 17.47 -3.62 22.48
C PHE A 545 18.23 -2.31 22.70
N GLU A 546 19.46 -2.19 22.17
CA GLU A 546 20.25 -0.95 22.24
C GLU A 546 19.50 0.24 21.61
N VAL A 547 18.91 0.00 20.43
CA VAL A 547 18.11 1.00 19.70
C VAL A 547 16.81 1.28 20.44
N ALA A 548 16.14 0.24 20.96
CA ALA A 548 14.91 0.38 21.71
C ALA A 548 15.10 1.23 22.99
N VAL A 549 16.18 1.01 23.73
CA VAL A 549 16.51 1.79 24.94
C VAL A 549 16.86 3.23 24.58
N ALA A 550 17.73 3.45 23.58
CA ALA A 550 18.09 4.80 23.16
C ALA A 550 16.87 5.62 22.71
N THR A 551 16.00 5.01 21.88
CA THR A 551 14.77 5.65 21.42
C THR A 551 13.77 5.87 22.57
N GLY A 552 13.66 4.91 23.49
CA GLY A 552 12.82 5.03 24.68
C GLY A 552 13.22 6.19 25.59
N MET A 553 14.53 6.43 25.75
CA MET A 553 15.04 7.59 26.50
C MET A 553 14.68 8.92 25.83
N GLN A 554 14.76 9.00 24.50
CA GLN A 554 14.34 10.20 23.77
C GLN A 554 12.84 10.50 24.01
N TYR A 555 11.97 9.49 23.99
CA TYR A 555 10.56 9.71 24.33
C TYR A 555 10.35 10.08 25.79
N LEU A 556 11.11 9.50 26.73
CA LEU A 556 11.03 9.86 28.14
C LEU A 556 11.46 11.31 28.38
N GLU A 557 12.51 11.78 27.70
CA GLU A 557 12.99 13.17 27.78
C GLU A 557 11.97 14.15 27.21
N ASN A 558 11.32 13.80 26.09
CA ASN A 558 10.41 14.70 25.39
C ASN A 558 8.96 14.64 25.90
N PHE A 559 8.51 13.48 26.40
CA PHE A 559 7.13 13.18 26.78
C PHE A 559 7.04 12.41 28.12
N PRO A 560 7.68 12.89 29.20
CA PRO A 560 7.82 12.16 30.47
C PRO A 560 6.47 11.77 31.11
N GLU A 561 5.42 12.54 30.87
CA GLU A 561 4.09 12.37 31.44
C GLU A 561 3.31 11.18 30.88
N ARG A 562 3.76 10.59 29.77
CA ARG A 562 2.99 9.59 29.00
C ARG A 562 3.85 8.46 28.45
N VAL A 563 4.95 8.17 29.13
CA VAL A 563 5.86 7.05 28.83
C VAL A 563 5.81 6.04 29.97
N TYR A 564 5.54 4.78 29.65
CA TYR A 564 5.72 3.69 30.61
C TYR A 564 7.17 3.17 30.55
N LYS A 565 7.84 3.15 31.71
CA LYS A 565 9.23 2.72 31.85
C LYS A 565 9.31 1.33 32.48
N SER A 566 9.46 0.31 31.65
CA SER A 566 9.80 -1.05 32.11
C SER A 566 11.31 -1.25 32.24
N LEU A 567 11.72 -2.04 33.23
CA LEU A 567 13.13 -2.44 33.41
C LEU A 567 13.46 -3.76 32.70
N LEU A 568 12.48 -4.44 32.10
CA LEU A 568 12.67 -5.75 31.49
C LEU A 568 13.78 -5.76 30.41
N ILE A 569 13.71 -4.83 29.43
CA ILE A 569 14.72 -4.73 28.38
C ILE A 569 16.11 -4.36 28.95
N PRO A 570 16.25 -3.33 29.81
CA PRO A 570 17.52 -3.05 30.49
C PRO A 570 18.14 -4.26 31.21
N ILE A 571 17.35 -4.98 32.01
CA ILE A 571 17.82 -6.17 32.76
C ILE A 571 18.30 -7.27 31.79
N MET A 572 17.59 -7.48 30.68
CA MET A 572 18.01 -8.47 29.68
C MET A 572 19.29 -8.06 28.95
N LEU A 573 19.47 -6.75 28.72
CA LEU A 573 20.65 -6.20 28.07
C LEU A 573 21.90 -6.37 28.96
N GLU A 574 21.78 -6.26 30.29
CA GLU A 574 22.85 -6.57 31.25
C GLU A 574 23.40 -8.00 31.07
N ASP A 575 22.54 -8.95 30.69
CA ASP A 575 22.92 -10.33 30.39
C ASP A 575 23.26 -10.57 28.90
N LYS A 576 23.65 -9.51 28.19
CA LYS A 576 24.08 -9.52 26.77
C LYS A 576 23.01 -10.07 25.81
N ARG A 577 21.73 -9.92 26.17
CA ARG A 577 20.60 -10.25 25.29
C ARG A 577 20.16 -8.99 24.57
N ALA A 578 20.39 -8.93 23.27
CA ALA A 578 20.10 -7.76 22.43
C ALA A 578 19.23 -8.11 21.20
N GLY A 579 18.48 -9.22 21.25
CA GLY A 579 17.57 -9.62 20.18
C GLY A 579 18.22 -10.52 19.12
N GLU A 580 17.83 -10.32 17.86
CA GLU A 580 18.29 -11.14 16.72
C GLU A 580 19.79 -11.09 16.51
N LYS A 581 20.39 -9.91 16.73
CA LYS A 581 21.83 -9.67 16.55
C LYS A 581 22.69 -10.59 17.43
N THR A 582 22.23 -10.85 18.67
CA THR A 582 22.90 -11.74 19.63
C THR A 582 22.27 -13.14 19.67
N ARG A 583 21.32 -13.42 18.76
CA ARG A 583 20.52 -14.65 18.70
C ARG A 583 19.71 -14.95 19.97
N LYS A 584 19.61 -13.98 20.88
CA LYS A 584 18.99 -14.10 22.20
C LYS A 584 18.39 -12.75 22.60
N GLY A 585 17.08 -12.71 22.77
CA GLY A 585 16.29 -11.57 23.25
C GLY A 585 15.10 -12.07 24.05
N PHE A 586 13.87 -11.66 23.72
CA PHE A 586 12.65 -12.29 24.21
C PHE A 586 12.51 -13.73 23.70
N TYR A 587 13.05 -13.99 22.50
CA TYR A 587 13.13 -15.30 21.89
C TYR A 587 14.58 -15.77 21.74
N LEU A 588 14.74 -17.06 21.44
CA LEU A 588 15.98 -17.63 20.93
C LEU A 588 15.92 -17.76 19.40
N TYR A 589 17.07 -17.69 18.77
CA TYR A 589 17.20 -17.71 17.31
C TYR A 589 18.21 -18.73 16.83
N ASP A 590 17.85 -19.45 15.77
CA ASP A 590 18.79 -20.33 15.04
C ASP A 590 19.58 -19.56 13.96
N ASP A 591 20.45 -20.26 13.23
CA ASP A 591 21.22 -19.69 12.13
C ASP A 591 20.36 -19.12 10.99
N ARG A 592 19.10 -19.58 10.88
CA ARG A 592 18.11 -19.11 9.90
C ARG A 592 17.24 -17.98 10.45
N ARG A 593 17.56 -17.47 11.65
CA ARG A 593 16.80 -16.44 12.38
C ARG A 593 15.35 -16.85 12.68
N LYS A 594 15.08 -18.15 12.78
CA LYS A 594 13.79 -18.65 13.22
C LYS A 594 13.66 -18.50 14.73
N ALA A 595 12.56 -17.89 15.16
CA ALA A 595 12.26 -17.65 16.57
C ALA A 595 11.75 -18.91 17.26
N ARG A 596 12.17 -19.12 18.52
CA ARG A 596 11.57 -20.09 19.44
C ARG A 596 11.47 -19.49 20.85
N PRO A 597 10.47 -19.86 21.66
CA PRO A 597 10.37 -19.42 23.05
C PRO A 597 11.67 -19.70 23.82
N ASP A 598 12.09 -18.76 24.65
CA ASP A 598 13.16 -18.94 25.62
C ASP A 598 12.59 -19.41 26.98
N PRO A 599 12.97 -20.61 27.48
CA PRO A 599 12.65 -21.05 28.82
C PRO A 599 13.16 -20.12 29.93
N GLU A 600 14.24 -19.38 29.70
CA GLU A 600 14.82 -18.48 30.69
C GLU A 600 14.09 -17.14 30.80
N ILE A 601 13.17 -16.79 29.88
CA ILE A 601 12.55 -15.45 29.85
C ILE A 601 11.86 -15.10 31.18
N LYS A 602 11.29 -16.12 31.83
CA LYS A 602 10.54 -16.00 33.07
C LYS A 602 11.37 -15.35 34.19
N LYS A 603 12.68 -15.66 34.28
CA LYS A 603 13.56 -15.11 35.33
C LYS A 603 13.69 -13.58 35.22
N TYR A 604 13.75 -13.05 34.00
CA TYR A 604 13.83 -11.61 33.76
C TYR A 604 12.48 -10.93 33.99
N ILE A 605 11.38 -11.57 33.57
CA ILE A 605 10.03 -11.08 33.81
C ILE A 605 9.76 -10.96 35.32
N GLU A 606 10.07 -12.01 36.11
CA GLU A 606 9.90 -11.99 37.56
C GLU A 606 10.74 -10.89 38.23
N LYS A 607 11.99 -10.68 37.78
CA LYS A 607 12.86 -9.59 38.25
C LYS A 607 12.32 -8.20 37.88
N SER A 608 11.82 -8.00 36.65
CA SER A 608 11.20 -6.73 36.23
C SER A 608 9.95 -6.43 37.07
N ARG A 609 9.10 -7.44 37.26
CA ARG A 609 7.85 -7.34 38.02
C ARG A 609 8.06 -6.95 39.47
N SER A 610 9.04 -7.56 40.15
CA SER A 610 9.33 -7.22 41.55
C SER A 610 9.81 -5.78 41.70
N MET A 611 10.52 -5.25 40.70
CA MET A 611 10.97 -3.85 40.68
C MET A 611 9.86 -2.86 40.28
N ALA A 612 8.92 -3.28 39.43
CA ALA A 612 7.82 -2.42 38.96
C ALA A 612 6.76 -2.17 40.06
N GLY A 613 6.53 -3.13 40.96
CA GLY A 613 5.63 -2.97 42.10
C GLY A 613 4.14 -2.79 41.76
N LEU A 614 3.71 -3.13 40.54
CA LEU A 614 2.36 -2.88 40.03
C LEU A 614 1.27 -3.83 40.55
N ILE A 615 1.63 -4.91 41.25
CA ILE A 615 0.68 -5.95 41.69
C ILE A 615 0.68 -6.01 43.22
N ALA A 616 -0.36 -5.48 43.84
CA ALA A 616 -0.52 -5.47 45.30
C ALA A 616 -0.80 -6.86 45.91
N ASP A 617 -1.54 -7.73 45.21
CA ASP A 617 -2.04 -9.02 45.74
C ASP A 617 -1.33 -10.27 45.15
N GLY A 618 -0.26 -10.09 44.37
CA GLY A 618 0.49 -11.16 43.72
C GLY A 618 -0.21 -11.94 42.59
N LYS A 619 -1.51 -11.72 42.33
CA LYS A 619 -2.26 -12.42 41.28
C LYS A 619 -2.07 -11.77 39.89
N PRO A 620 -1.66 -12.53 38.85
CA PRO A 620 -1.59 -12.02 37.48
C PRO A 620 -2.95 -11.52 36.98
N LEU A 621 -2.95 -10.44 36.20
CA LEU A 621 -4.16 -9.95 35.56
C LEU A 621 -4.65 -10.97 34.50
N SER A 622 -5.91 -11.39 34.61
CA SER A 622 -6.55 -12.23 33.60
C SER A 622 -7.34 -11.35 32.63
N LEU A 623 -6.89 -11.29 31.38
CA LEU A 623 -7.51 -10.51 30.30
C LEU A 623 -7.99 -11.41 29.19
N MET A 624 -9.07 -11.00 28.51
CA MET A 624 -9.47 -11.58 27.24
C MET A 624 -8.56 -11.05 26.13
N ASP A 625 -8.44 -11.79 25.02
CA ASP A 625 -7.59 -11.39 23.89
C ASP A 625 -7.99 -10.02 23.31
N LYS A 626 -9.30 -9.70 23.32
CA LYS A 626 -9.81 -8.37 22.96
C LYS A 626 -9.22 -7.28 23.85
N ASP A 627 -9.19 -7.48 25.17
CA ASP A 627 -8.67 -6.48 26.11
C ASP A 627 -7.16 -6.29 25.93
N ILE A 628 -6.41 -7.35 25.60
CA ILE A 628 -4.99 -7.25 25.26
C ILE A 628 -4.79 -6.36 24.03
N VAL A 629 -5.57 -6.56 22.96
CA VAL A 629 -5.53 -5.71 21.76
C VAL A 629 -5.85 -4.25 22.12
N GLU A 630 -6.92 -4.00 22.88
CA GLU A 630 -7.32 -2.65 23.26
C GLU A 630 -6.27 -1.96 24.16
N MET A 631 -5.73 -2.66 25.16
CA MET A 631 -4.70 -2.10 26.04
C MET A 631 -3.38 -1.81 25.31
N VAL A 632 -3.08 -2.53 24.21
CA VAL A 632 -1.91 -2.26 23.37
C VAL A 632 -2.16 -1.10 22.41
N PHE A 633 -3.32 -1.05 21.75
CA PHE A 633 -3.56 -0.09 20.67
C PHE A 633 -4.28 1.19 21.10
N PHE A 634 -5.02 1.24 22.20
CA PHE A 634 -5.66 2.49 22.62
C PHE A 634 -4.64 3.57 23.03
N PRO A 635 -3.51 3.25 23.68
CA PRO A 635 -2.42 4.21 23.85
C PRO A 635 -1.86 4.72 22.50
N VAL A 636 -1.75 3.85 21.50
CA VAL A 636 -1.35 4.22 20.12
C VAL A 636 -2.38 5.16 19.48
N VAL A 637 -3.68 4.87 19.61
CA VAL A 637 -4.77 5.76 19.13
C VAL A 637 -4.72 7.11 19.83
N ASN A 638 -4.51 7.10 21.15
CA ASN A 638 -4.41 8.31 21.96
C ASN A 638 -3.20 9.16 21.54
N GLU A 639 -2.09 8.54 21.18
CA GLU A 639 -0.93 9.23 20.62
C GLU A 639 -1.19 9.77 19.22
N ALA A 640 -1.85 8.99 18.36
CA ALA A 640 -2.30 9.44 17.04
C ALA A 640 -3.20 10.68 17.13
N CYS A 641 -4.08 10.74 18.15
CA CYS A 641 -4.90 11.91 18.44
C CYS A 641 -4.06 13.14 18.83
N ARG A 642 -2.94 12.98 19.54
CA ARG A 642 -2.01 14.08 19.85
C ARG A 642 -1.28 14.54 18.60
N VAL A 643 -0.76 13.61 17.78
CA VAL A 643 -0.10 13.91 16.50
C VAL A 643 -1.03 14.72 15.59
N LEU A 644 -2.30 14.31 15.49
CA LEU A 644 -3.31 15.04 14.72
C LEU A 644 -3.67 16.39 15.35
N GLY A 645 -3.93 16.43 16.66
CA GLY A 645 -4.32 17.64 17.40
C GLY A 645 -3.23 18.72 17.41
N GLU A 646 -1.96 18.33 17.36
CA GLU A 646 -0.82 19.24 17.26
C GLU A 646 -0.53 19.69 15.82
N GLY A 647 -1.26 19.18 14.83
CA GLY A 647 -1.06 19.50 13.42
C GLY A 647 0.25 18.95 12.84
N ILE A 648 0.73 17.82 13.34
CA ILE A 648 1.92 17.14 12.78
C ILE A 648 1.59 16.42 11.46
N THR A 649 0.33 16.03 11.25
CA THR A 649 -0.17 15.54 9.96
C THR A 649 -1.28 16.45 9.44
N VAL A 650 -1.49 16.45 8.12
CA VAL A 650 -2.52 17.29 7.49
C VAL A 650 -3.92 16.80 7.88
N GLN A 651 -4.08 15.49 7.96
CA GLN A 651 -5.37 14.83 8.14
C GLN A 651 -5.19 13.44 8.77
N ALA A 652 -6.27 12.89 9.32
CA ALA A 652 -6.27 11.57 9.96
C ALA A 652 -5.90 10.43 9.00
N SER A 653 -6.30 10.53 7.72
CA SER A 653 -5.96 9.51 6.71
C SER A 653 -4.46 9.39 6.45
N ASP A 654 -3.67 10.44 6.71
CA ASP A 654 -2.22 10.34 6.60
C ASP A 654 -1.65 9.44 7.70
N LEU A 655 -2.21 9.47 8.91
CA LEU A 655 -1.85 8.58 10.02
C LEU A 655 -2.27 7.13 9.74
N ASP A 656 -3.42 6.92 9.10
CA ASP A 656 -3.83 5.58 8.66
C ASP A 656 -2.81 5.00 7.68
N ILE A 657 -2.42 5.76 6.65
CA ILE A 657 -1.40 5.32 5.70
C ILE A 657 -0.04 5.16 6.35
N ALA A 658 0.36 6.07 7.25
CA ALA A 658 1.57 5.96 8.03
C ALA A 658 1.60 4.64 8.83
N SER A 659 0.48 4.29 9.48
CA SER A 659 0.36 3.06 10.26
C SER A 659 0.41 1.80 9.40
N VAL A 660 -0.30 1.77 8.27
CA VAL A 660 -0.37 0.63 7.35
C VAL A 660 0.98 0.40 6.66
N MET A 661 1.62 1.47 6.19
CA MET A 661 2.82 1.39 5.35
C MET A 661 4.14 1.50 6.11
N GLY A 662 4.13 2.11 7.30
CA GLY A 662 5.31 2.26 8.16
C GLY A 662 5.43 1.14 9.18
N MET A 663 4.34 0.82 9.89
CA MET A 663 4.33 -0.18 10.97
C MET A 663 3.69 -1.51 10.58
N GLY A 664 2.97 -1.57 9.45
CA GLY A 664 2.30 -2.78 9.00
C GLY A 664 0.95 -3.03 9.68
N PHE A 665 0.26 -1.96 10.14
CA PHE A 665 -1.11 -2.09 10.63
C PHE A 665 -1.99 -2.75 9.56
N PRO A 666 -2.87 -3.71 9.91
CA PRO A 666 -3.61 -4.50 8.92
C PRO A 666 -4.49 -3.61 8.04
N PRO A 667 -4.27 -3.54 6.71
CA PRO A 667 -5.01 -2.64 5.81
C PRO A 667 -6.50 -2.96 5.73
N TYR A 668 -6.89 -4.20 5.99
CA TYR A 668 -8.29 -4.62 6.09
C TYR A 668 -8.99 -4.18 7.38
N ARG A 669 -8.30 -3.40 8.22
CA ARG A 669 -8.85 -2.61 9.32
C ARG A 669 -8.69 -1.10 9.09
N GLY A 670 -8.24 -0.68 7.90
CA GLY A 670 -8.23 0.72 7.45
C GLY A 670 -6.98 1.50 7.86
N GLY A 671 -6.57 1.35 9.11
CA GLY A 671 -5.53 2.15 9.76
C GLY A 671 -5.93 2.45 11.20
N VAL A 672 -5.02 3.01 11.97
CA VAL A 672 -5.24 3.26 13.42
C VAL A 672 -6.44 4.18 13.67
N MET A 673 -6.60 5.26 12.91
CA MET A 673 -7.68 6.23 13.08
C MET A 673 -9.01 5.68 12.55
N PHE A 674 -9.00 5.01 11.39
CA PHE A 674 -10.20 4.36 10.85
C PHE A 674 -10.72 3.26 11.79
N TRP A 675 -9.83 2.42 12.32
CA TRP A 675 -10.19 1.38 13.27
C TRP A 675 -10.72 1.97 14.58
N ALA A 676 -10.12 3.05 15.08
CA ALA A 676 -10.62 3.73 16.27
C ALA A 676 -12.03 4.30 16.05
N ASP A 677 -12.30 4.87 14.87
CA ASP A 677 -13.63 5.38 14.52
C ASP A 677 -14.70 4.29 14.39
N SER A 678 -14.33 3.07 14.02
CA SER A 678 -15.27 1.95 13.98
C SER A 678 -15.65 1.44 15.38
N LEU A 679 -14.83 1.71 16.39
CA LEU A 679 -15.13 1.45 17.80
C LEU A 679 -15.90 2.61 18.46
N GLY A 680 -15.58 3.85 18.06
CA GLY A 680 -16.18 5.07 18.58
C GLY A 680 -15.33 5.76 19.66
N SER A 681 -15.21 7.09 19.53
CA SER A 681 -14.37 7.93 20.40
C SER A 681 -14.72 7.84 21.89
N ASN A 682 -16.02 7.81 22.22
CA ASN A 682 -16.49 7.69 23.61
C ASN A 682 -16.08 6.35 24.27
N TYR A 683 -16.17 5.25 23.53
CA TYR A 683 -15.76 3.93 24.04
C TYR A 683 -14.27 3.91 24.39
N ILE A 684 -13.43 4.42 23.49
CA ILE A 684 -11.98 4.48 23.66
C ILE A 684 -11.61 5.41 24.84
N TYR A 685 -12.20 6.60 24.89
CA TYR A 685 -12.00 7.55 26.00
C TYR A 685 -12.35 6.92 27.35
N SER A 686 -13.51 6.27 27.44
CA SER A 686 -13.98 5.66 28.69
C SER A 686 -13.04 4.56 29.18
N LYS A 687 -12.55 3.70 28.28
CA LYS A 687 -11.57 2.64 28.60
C LYS A 687 -10.24 3.20 29.09
N LEU A 688 -9.70 4.18 28.36
CA LEU A 688 -8.45 4.85 28.75
C LEU A 688 -8.57 5.56 30.09
N LYS A 689 -9.70 6.21 30.37
CA LYS A 689 -9.96 6.85 31.67
C LYS A 689 -9.96 5.84 32.83
N ILE A 690 -10.64 4.71 32.68
CA ILE A 690 -10.65 3.64 33.69
C ILE A 690 -9.23 3.11 33.96
N TRP A 691 -8.44 2.89 32.91
CA TRP A 691 -7.06 2.46 33.06
C TRP A 691 -6.14 3.55 33.62
N ALA A 692 -6.40 4.82 33.34
CA ALA A 692 -5.65 5.92 33.93
C ALA A 692 -5.88 6.00 35.45
N GLU A 693 -7.14 5.83 35.89
CA GLU A 693 -7.49 5.77 37.31
C GLU A 693 -6.89 4.53 38.01
N SER A 694 -6.79 3.40 37.30
CA SER A 694 -6.30 2.14 37.87
C SER A 694 -4.76 2.00 37.84
N TYR A 695 -4.11 2.55 36.82
CA TYR A 695 -2.71 2.25 36.48
C TYR A 695 -1.84 3.48 36.23
N GLY A 696 -2.41 4.69 36.26
CA GLY A 696 -1.66 5.96 36.16
C GLY A 696 -1.62 6.57 34.76
N ASP A 697 -0.83 7.66 34.65
CA ASP A 697 -0.92 8.64 33.57
C ASP A 697 -0.55 8.12 32.16
N PHE A 698 0.09 6.95 32.05
CA PHE A 698 0.35 6.33 30.74
C PHE A 698 -0.93 6.15 29.90
N PHE A 699 -2.06 5.87 30.55
CA PHE A 699 -3.34 5.70 29.87
C PHE A 699 -4.17 6.98 29.80
N LYS A 700 -3.68 8.11 30.29
CA LYS A 700 -4.44 9.37 30.36
C LYS A 700 -4.92 9.80 28.97
N PRO A 701 -6.25 9.93 28.74
CA PRO A 701 -6.78 10.43 27.47
C PRO A 701 -6.23 11.84 27.15
N CYS A 702 -5.86 12.08 25.89
CA CYS A 702 -5.45 13.40 25.45
C CYS A 702 -6.65 14.34 25.29
N PRO A 703 -6.45 15.68 25.35
CA PRO A 703 -7.52 16.65 25.18
C PRO A 703 -8.28 16.49 23.86
N PHE A 704 -7.59 16.13 22.76
CA PHE A 704 -8.22 15.91 21.46
C PHE A 704 -9.24 14.75 21.52
N LEU A 705 -8.86 13.62 22.11
CA LEU A 705 -9.75 12.46 22.25
C LEU A 705 -10.94 12.79 23.17
N GLU A 706 -10.69 13.51 24.26
CA GLU A 706 -11.72 13.95 25.20
C GLU A 706 -12.76 14.85 24.51
N GLU A 707 -12.33 15.83 23.72
CA GLU A 707 -13.23 16.70 22.95
C GLU A 707 -14.11 15.89 21.97
N ARG A 708 -13.51 14.95 21.24
CA ARG A 708 -14.25 14.11 20.28
C ARG A 708 -15.23 13.17 20.97
N ALA A 709 -14.85 12.63 22.12
CA ALA A 709 -15.73 11.79 22.94
C ALA A 709 -16.91 12.60 23.48
N ALA A 710 -16.67 13.80 24.01
CA ALA A 710 -17.71 14.68 24.54
C ALA A 710 -18.71 15.13 23.47
N THR A 711 -18.26 15.32 22.23
CA THR A 711 -19.12 15.74 21.12
C THR A 711 -19.73 14.58 20.33
N GLY A 712 -19.39 13.33 20.65
CA GLY A 712 -19.78 12.16 19.85
C GLY A 712 -19.20 12.16 18.43
N SER A 713 -18.16 12.96 18.17
CA SER A 713 -17.54 13.09 16.85
C SER A 713 -16.58 11.93 16.58
N LYS A 714 -16.44 11.59 15.30
CA LYS A 714 -15.33 10.75 14.81
C LYS A 714 -13.99 11.43 15.08
N LEU A 715 -12.96 10.65 15.40
CA LEU A 715 -11.57 11.10 15.53
C LEU A 715 -11.02 11.60 14.19
N SER A 716 -11.47 11.02 13.07
CA SER A 716 -11.08 11.46 11.72
C SER A 716 -11.80 12.73 11.24
N ALA A 717 -12.79 13.23 11.97
CA ALA A 717 -13.54 14.41 11.56
C ALA A 717 -12.61 15.64 11.45
N PRO A 718 -12.74 16.48 10.40
CA PRO A 718 -11.91 17.67 10.24
C PRO A 718 -11.93 18.56 11.49
N VAL A 719 -10.77 19.12 11.83
CA VAL A 719 -10.63 20.04 12.96
C VAL A 719 -11.06 21.43 12.50
N LYS A 720 -12.07 22.04 13.16
CA LYS A 720 -12.64 23.34 12.72
C LYS A 720 -11.75 24.56 13.08
N SER A 721 -10.71 24.41 13.91
CA SER A 721 -10.09 25.56 14.59
C SER A 721 -8.58 25.50 14.83
N ILE A 722 -7.82 24.54 14.29
CA ILE A 722 -6.36 24.53 14.46
C ILE A 722 -5.73 24.94 13.13
N LYS A 723 -5.06 26.12 13.12
CA LYS A 723 -4.08 26.43 12.09
C LYS A 723 -3.06 25.30 12.13
N SER A 724 -3.14 24.43 11.13
CA SER A 724 -2.16 23.38 10.90
C SER A 724 -0.74 23.98 11.05
N ARG A 725 0.15 23.30 11.79
CA ARG A 725 1.58 23.65 11.80
C ARG A 725 2.23 23.34 10.44
N LEU A 726 1.50 22.68 9.54
CA LEU A 726 1.78 22.48 8.12
C LEU A 726 1.07 23.54 7.27
#